data_AF-A0AAJ3KG92-F1
#
_entry.id   AF-A0AAJ3KG92-F1
#
_cell.length_a   1.000
_cell.length_b   1.000
_cell.length_c   1.000
_cell.angle_alpha   90.00
_cell.angle_beta   90.00
_cell.angle_gamma   90.00
#
_symmetry.space_group_name_H-M   'P 1'
#
loop_
_entity.id
_entity.type
_entity.pdbx_description
1 polymer ?
#
loop_
_entity_poly.entity_id
_entity_poly.type
_entity_poly.pdbx_seq_one_letter_code
_entity_poly.pdbx_strand_id
1 'polypeptide(L)'
;MDNTSVRLVHRAPALSHSHTLLMVLLFLLPIVSPIASVSGEARIESQNFEILDRLSEVLEERQEALDSNSVGQMAGPTIEGISNSVTPTGSADPLADVDGAIEGATMAVTRPPDPVHPGPYQLLVDPGSRPPGQVDNIWQTLLNITDYVIWTQYTNLDGDVIESFEVVTFSSNLLSLLDVNSDPLLHEVDIDNDGDEDIEVGLKIAWEFLGGWGVEDGVLWIEPGISYSVKVLDSSQNDPDWDDMDKLQVSLIKAFAYSGPDSILALGEGETYIWVVDSRFTTQPNDFTLRIGIERFYFDVTGAGSDLIVTLIQALTLGIINSGVDESGITFASISAPYAIGISNDGQSTCPDRYSPDELLYASHLELNCGVAAGFGYLHFSPPDDSGDRDLWELAYIELSLHPNKDAVILPKQVEIVIRTDSVLPENGLVDGEDGLDTLEYWADERTDLHIHFHENRSELPPEESAGGGRGNVTDSVGWLRGMPAGSLSEGEIQRVFTMLGSDGSQSELPGDLPERLGLIIGIKNFSRDDSQNVNDPTLPVNPANPPKTLILLRSVQSIEEIDYDSWFLREGAVDDHRKIHISARNVPTAAVLYGSFELGGSDEVETSLDSEDSLDFVSKIMDNVLINIVDLFLDIGNVLNDIPSAVVDVISGGADGTSGLEGRSFHLLLNDNWLVTRSDMPIDYISVQIGSSTHPVLPGDHLMLAKDRDLATVDGRNGPVEPLVRVAASIRFSGLIAFSLVDDNDLDEQTVTLRTASDESFGFTYIEHPPALLEGASYQSLIMSDIPDNLSTRITPEGMQYTASTGIDSIVYAGLDGTHRQAAHIIGVPDSFTTTFGTVTGWSSSTPISSIEAQVSNASEPVTMTGDHFLFHHDPVSETSTISTRLTGLSEVSWTAPDEEGATGPAGRGTAHMSVAGDRQLSINVDHAPTQGDDALSVLASIDPLPSSVSVEIPTGADAESALAVPEFNTSNGLSGVAFFISGFADLGRSVNSVLSGITSDISTGAESEDDGFSFGIKLNADAAFDLTVEAIHGDSSVDAPPWVHGIAFQSSPNGIADGFHLRTWLPNLPPTIDLSVSRAPTFNGQDWAISMGLEDWVPAHSELMIHAYGINGQDLLVTLQGLNVGEPTSLLIDSIFEIRTTGGITEVGTTTHYWMSNRLDWVHALLINREAGSRTEIMIHDLPEAVDLQSSIGTTISLDMTVPEEYRRDGTAVGAIMLQQMQW
;
A
#
# COMPACT_ATOMS: atom_id res chain seq x y z
N MET A 1 21.47 61.62 -14.20
CA MET A 1 22.70 62.44 -14.16
C MET A 1 23.93 61.55 -14.28
N ASP A 2 24.36 61.11 -15.47
CA ASP A 2 23.70 61.09 -16.80
C ASP A 2 24.44 60.15 -17.79
N ASN A 3 23.69 59.64 -18.77
CA ASN A 3 24.12 59.13 -20.09
C ASN A 3 24.86 57.77 -20.26
N THR A 4 24.10 56.68 -20.22
CA THR A 4 23.81 55.78 -21.38
C THR A 4 24.90 55.42 -22.43
N SER A 5 25.33 54.14 -22.42
CA SER A 5 25.21 53.08 -23.48
C SER A 5 25.42 53.31 -25.00
N VAL A 6 25.79 52.34 -25.87
CA VAL A 6 26.53 51.01 -25.89
C VAL A 6 26.72 50.57 -27.39
N ARG A 7 27.63 49.60 -27.70
CA ARG A 7 27.86 48.78 -28.95
C ARG A 7 28.98 49.19 -29.94
N LEU A 8 29.57 48.33 -30.80
CA LEU A 8 30.01 46.89 -30.77
C LEU A 8 30.73 46.49 -32.12
N VAL A 9 31.50 45.37 -32.15
CA VAL A 9 31.91 44.50 -33.32
C VAL A 9 33.29 44.71 -34.04
N HIS A 10 33.82 43.56 -34.53
CA HIS A 10 35.16 43.14 -35.03
C HIS A 10 35.26 43.17 -36.61
N ARG A 11 36.39 42.96 -37.35
CA ARG A 11 37.17 41.70 -37.60
C ARG A 11 38.46 41.90 -38.46
N ALA A 12 39.39 40.91 -38.42
CA ALA A 12 40.77 40.88 -38.98
C ALA A 12 40.86 40.26 -40.42
N PRO A 13 41.99 39.70 -41.01
CA PRO A 13 43.44 39.54 -40.63
C PRO A 13 44.43 39.99 -41.78
N ALA A 14 45.65 39.48 -42.14
CA ALA A 14 46.60 38.39 -41.76
C ALA A 14 48.04 38.62 -42.38
N LEU A 15 49.07 37.87 -41.91
CA LEU A 15 50.38 37.47 -42.54
C LEU A 15 51.42 38.57 -42.94
N SER A 16 52.76 38.46 -42.77
CA SER A 16 53.75 37.39 -42.35
C SER A 16 55.07 38.09 -41.84
N HIS A 17 56.29 37.55 -41.62
CA HIS A 17 57.01 36.31 -41.99
C HIS A 17 58.24 36.00 -41.03
N SER A 18 59.40 35.52 -41.53
CA SER A 18 60.50 34.81 -40.79
C SER A 18 61.91 35.00 -41.43
N HIS A 19 63.11 34.74 -40.87
CA HIS A 19 63.65 34.36 -39.52
C HIS A 19 65.21 34.53 -39.45
N THR A 20 65.78 34.48 -38.22
CA THR A 20 67.16 34.11 -37.75
C THR A 20 68.47 34.34 -38.55
N LEU A 21 69.49 34.92 -37.89
CA LEU A 21 70.85 34.31 -37.78
C LEU A 21 71.64 34.79 -36.54
N LEU A 22 72.48 33.90 -36.00
CA LEU A 22 73.52 34.10 -34.97
C LEU A 22 74.70 34.97 -35.47
N MET A 23 75.67 35.26 -34.59
CA MET A 23 77.04 35.74 -34.88
C MET A 23 77.30 37.24 -35.17
N VAL A 24 76.78 38.14 -34.33
CA VAL A 24 77.58 39.34 -33.95
C VAL A 24 77.75 39.40 -32.42
N LEU A 25 78.32 38.30 -31.90
CA LEU A 25 79.06 38.29 -30.63
C LEU A 25 80.37 39.09 -30.79
N LEU A 26 80.23 40.38 -31.08
CA LEU A 26 81.30 41.36 -31.30
C LEU A 26 80.79 42.73 -30.82
N PHE A 27 81.22 43.22 -29.66
CA PHE A 27 82.06 42.59 -28.63
C PHE A 27 81.82 43.38 -27.33
N LEU A 28 82.17 42.77 -26.21
CA LEU A 28 82.90 43.36 -25.08
C LEU A 28 83.11 44.89 -25.20
N LEU A 29 82.52 45.71 -24.32
CA LEU A 29 83.13 46.11 -23.04
C LEU A 29 84.56 46.66 -23.23
N PRO A 30 84.92 47.83 -22.64
CA PRO A 30 84.93 47.87 -21.17
C PRO A 30 84.90 49.25 -20.44
N ILE A 31 85.02 49.15 -19.10
CA ILE A 31 85.51 50.09 -18.06
C ILE A 31 84.67 51.28 -17.50
N VAL A 32 84.77 51.38 -16.16
CA VAL A 32 84.62 52.49 -15.18
C VAL A 32 83.23 52.84 -14.59
N SER A 33 83.15 52.69 -13.26
CA SER A 33 82.12 53.18 -12.31
C SER A 33 82.38 54.64 -11.84
N PRO A 34 81.58 55.30 -10.97
CA PRO A 34 81.64 55.03 -9.50
C PRO A 34 80.37 55.32 -8.62
N ILE A 35 80.19 54.52 -7.55
CA ILE A 35 80.07 54.88 -6.10
C ILE A 35 79.27 56.19 -5.76
N ALA A 36 78.23 56.18 -4.89
CA ALA A 36 78.39 55.99 -3.42
C ALA A 36 77.10 55.71 -2.60
N SER A 37 77.26 54.92 -1.51
CA SER A 37 76.63 54.98 -0.15
C SER A 37 75.14 55.38 0.01
N VAL A 38 74.34 54.69 0.82
CA VAL A 38 74.51 54.49 2.29
C VAL A 38 74.50 53.01 2.72
N SER A 39 75.06 52.73 3.90
CA SER A 39 75.32 51.40 4.47
C SER A 39 74.24 50.86 5.41
N GLY A 40 73.90 49.58 5.27
CA GLY A 40 73.52 48.68 6.36
C GLY A 40 74.40 47.43 6.28
N GLU A 41 75.12 47.07 7.34
CA GLU A 41 76.12 45.97 7.30
C GLU A 41 75.52 44.66 7.84
N ALA A 42 74.90 43.89 6.96
CA ALA A 42 74.65 42.46 7.20
C ALA A 42 75.94 41.68 6.88
N ARG A 43 76.53 41.05 7.88
CA ARG A 43 77.70 40.18 7.69
C ARG A 43 77.24 38.78 7.32
N ILE A 44 77.35 38.45 6.03
CA ILE A 44 77.26 37.07 5.55
C ILE A 44 78.62 36.42 5.84
N GLU A 45 78.68 35.55 6.84
CA GLU A 45 79.83 34.66 7.06
C GLU A 45 79.75 33.46 6.11
N SER A 46 80.88 32.79 5.84
CA SER A 46 80.95 31.74 4.81
C SER A 46 80.14 30.47 5.11
N GLN A 47 79.57 30.35 6.32
CA GLN A 47 78.67 29.26 6.69
C GLN A 47 77.27 29.41 6.07
N ASN A 48 76.86 30.63 5.72
CA ASN A 48 75.52 30.89 5.14
C ASN A 48 75.35 30.32 3.72
N PHE A 49 76.43 29.94 3.04
CA PHE A 49 76.33 29.28 1.73
C PHE A 49 75.89 27.82 1.86
N GLU A 50 76.29 27.10 2.91
CA GLU A 50 75.95 25.67 3.06
C GLU A 50 74.44 25.43 3.18
N ILE A 51 73.71 26.35 3.82
CA ILE A 51 72.24 26.30 3.91
C ILE A 51 71.57 26.64 2.57
N LEU A 52 72.14 27.56 1.78
CA LEU A 52 71.59 27.91 0.46
C LEU A 52 71.90 26.85 -0.60
N ASP A 53 73.06 26.19 -0.50
CA ASP A 53 73.43 25.05 -1.33
C ASP A 53 72.50 23.86 -1.00
N ARG A 54 72.25 23.55 0.28
CA ARG A 54 71.26 22.55 0.72
C ARG A 54 69.83 22.89 0.30
N LEU A 55 69.41 24.16 0.33
CA LEU A 55 68.10 24.56 -0.19
C LEU A 55 68.02 24.31 -1.71
N SER A 56 69.10 24.51 -2.46
CA SER A 56 69.14 24.17 -3.88
C SER A 56 69.03 22.66 -4.11
N GLU A 57 69.68 21.85 -3.27
CA GLU A 57 69.63 20.38 -3.30
C GLU A 57 68.21 19.87 -3.02
N VAL A 58 67.57 20.35 -1.94
CA VAL A 58 66.15 20.07 -1.61
C VAL A 58 65.18 20.48 -2.72
N LEU A 59 65.39 21.64 -3.34
CA LEU A 59 64.56 22.10 -4.45
C LEU A 59 64.80 21.29 -5.74
N GLU A 60 65.99 20.73 -5.94
CA GLU A 60 66.32 19.85 -7.08
C GLU A 60 65.73 18.45 -6.88
N GLU A 61 65.85 17.84 -5.69
CA GLU A 61 65.20 16.56 -5.33
C GLU A 61 63.67 16.64 -5.48
N ARG A 62 63.05 17.70 -4.93
CA ARG A 62 61.60 17.92 -5.04
C ARG A 62 61.16 18.10 -6.50
N GLN A 63 61.99 18.72 -7.35
CA GLN A 63 61.70 18.86 -8.77
C GLN A 63 61.89 17.54 -9.53
N GLU A 64 62.90 16.73 -9.21
CA GLU A 64 63.11 15.41 -9.83
C GLU A 64 61.95 14.45 -9.50
N ALA A 65 61.43 14.49 -8.27
CA ALA A 65 60.22 13.75 -7.89
C ALA A 65 59.00 14.12 -8.76
N LEU A 66 58.71 15.42 -8.92
CA LEU A 66 57.63 15.93 -9.77
C LEU A 66 57.85 15.61 -11.26
N ASP A 67 59.05 15.87 -11.80
CA ASP A 67 59.41 15.64 -13.20
C ASP A 67 59.41 14.14 -13.56
N SER A 68 59.54 13.24 -12.58
CA SER A 68 59.49 11.78 -12.80
C SER A 68 58.12 11.30 -13.31
N ASN A 69 57.04 12.00 -12.93
CA ASN A 69 55.65 11.56 -13.10
C ASN A 69 55.42 10.07 -12.75
N SER A 70 56.10 9.58 -11.72
CA SER A 70 56.02 8.19 -11.26
C SER A 70 54.67 7.92 -10.59
N VAL A 71 54.23 8.81 -9.70
CA VAL A 71 52.90 8.75 -9.05
C VAL A 71 51.76 8.82 -10.08
N GLY A 72 51.84 9.72 -11.07
CA GLY A 72 50.81 9.84 -12.10
C GLY A 72 50.69 8.60 -13.01
N GLN A 73 51.71 7.74 -13.08
CA GLN A 73 51.63 6.43 -13.75
C GLN A 73 50.93 5.35 -12.91
N MET A 74 50.63 5.62 -11.64
CA MET A 74 49.90 4.72 -10.74
C MET A 74 48.50 5.24 -10.43
N ALA A 75 48.36 6.50 -10.04
CA ALA A 75 47.07 7.13 -9.73
C ALA A 75 46.19 7.39 -10.97
N GLY A 76 46.81 7.85 -12.06
CA GLY A 76 46.11 8.22 -13.30
C GLY A 76 45.29 7.07 -13.92
N PRO A 77 45.85 5.85 -14.09
CA PRO A 77 45.11 4.71 -14.60
C PRO A 77 43.90 4.28 -13.74
N THR A 78 43.92 4.52 -12.42
CA THR A 78 42.76 4.25 -11.54
C THR A 78 41.60 5.19 -11.86
N ILE A 79 41.87 6.49 -11.96
CA ILE A 79 40.87 7.51 -12.30
C ILE A 79 40.37 7.36 -13.75
N GLU A 80 41.28 7.08 -14.69
CA GLU A 80 40.92 6.75 -16.09
C GLU A 80 40.05 5.46 -16.13
N GLY A 81 40.30 4.49 -15.25
CA GLY A 81 39.48 3.29 -15.07
C GLY A 81 38.04 3.60 -14.65
N ILE A 82 37.84 4.46 -13.65
CA ILE A 82 36.51 4.89 -13.18
C ILE A 82 35.74 5.56 -14.33
N SER A 83 36.36 6.53 -15.01
CA SER A 83 35.71 7.25 -16.12
C SER A 83 35.32 6.33 -17.28
N ASN A 84 36.16 5.34 -17.62
CA ASN A 84 35.85 4.33 -18.64
C ASN A 84 34.88 3.22 -18.18
N SER A 85 34.50 3.17 -16.90
CA SER A 85 33.54 2.18 -16.37
C SER A 85 32.08 2.61 -16.51
N VAL A 86 31.82 3.88 -16.85
CA VAL A 86 30.47 4.41 -17.11
C VAL A 86 29.92 3.81 -18.42
N THR A 87 28.75 3.21 -18.33
CA THR A 87 28.05 2.57 -19.47
C THR A 87 26.57 2.96 -19.48
N PRO A 88 25.91 3.02 -20.67
CA PRO A 88 24.47 3.18 -20.74
C PRO A 88 23.75 2.03 -20.03
N THR A 89 22.69 2.35 -19.30
CA THR A 89 21.84 1.39 -18.58
C THR A 89 21.26 0.34 -19.55
N GLY A 90 21.37 -0.93 -19.18
CA GLY A 90 20.90 -2.09 -19.94
C GLY A 90 19.70 -2.79 -19.31
N SER A 91 19.37 -3.98 -19.84
CA SER A 91 18.22 -4.81 -19.41
C SER A 91 18.52 -5.73 -18.21
N ALA A 92 19.54 -5.39 -17.42
CA ALA A 92 19.91 -6.10 -16.20
C ALA A 92 20.18 -5.13 -15.04
N ASP A 93 19.85 -3.85 -15.25
CA ASP A 93 20.06 -2.74 -14.32
C ASP A 93 18.69 -2.22 -13.84
N PRO A 94 18.55 -1.71 -12.60
CA PRO A 94 17.24 -1.46 -11.99
C PRO A 94 16.23 -0.66 -12.82
N LEU A 95 16.63 0.37 -13.58
CA LEU A 95 15.67 1.18 -14.37
C LEU A 95 14.97 0.40 -15.50
N ALA A 96 15.44 -0.81 -15.85
CA ALA A 96 14.76 -1.67 -16.81
C ALA A 96 13.38 -2.15 -16.31
N ASP A 97 13.24 -2.38 -15.00
CA ASP A 97 12.01 -2.93 -14.41
C ASP A 97 10.91 -1.88 -14.23
N VAL A 98 11.22 -0.59 -14.40
CA VAL A 98 10.22 0.49 -14.34
C VAL A 98 9.12 0.26 -15.37
N ASP A 99 9.47 0.06 -16.65
CA ASP A 99 8.49 -0.22 -17.70
C ASP A 99 7.78 -1.59 -17.52
N GLY A 100 8.34 -2.49 -16.70
CA GLY A 100 7.78 -3.80 -16.38
C GLY A 100 6.82 -3.83 -15.17
N ALA A 101 6.91 -2.85 -14.26
CA ALA A 101 6.17 -2.83 -12.99
C ALA A 101 4.65 -2.81 -13.11
N ILE A 102 4.12 -2.48 -14.30
CA ILE A 102 2.69 -2.55 -14.64
C ILE A 102 2.44 -3.38 -15.92
N GLU A 103 3.39 -4.21 -16.35
CA GLU A 103 3.21 -5.08 -17.52
C GLU A 103 2.10 -6.10 -17.27
N GLY A 104 1.21 -6.26 -18.25
CA GLY A 104 0.04 -7.14 -18.14
C GLY A 104 -1.11 -6.61 -17.27
N ALA A 105 -1.00 -5.41 -16.69
CA ALA A 105 -2.11 -4.77 -15.99
C ALA A 105 -3.32 -4.57 -16.93
N THR A 106 -4.53 -4.77 -16.40
CA THR A 106 -5.80 -4.64 -17.15
C THR A 106 -6.77 -3.73 -16.41
N MET A 107 -7.67 -3.05 -17.13
CA MET A 107 -8.63 -2.13 -16.50
C MET A 107 -9.94 -2.86 -16.18
N ALA A 108 -10.27 -2.98 -14.89
CA ALA A 108 -11.54 -3.50 -14.41
C ALA A 108 -12.65 -2.45 -14.55
N VAL A 109 -13.74 -2.80 -15.24
CA VAL A 109 -14.88 -1.91 -15.44
C VAL A 109 -15.81 -1.99 -14.23
N THR A 110 -16.01 -0.85 -13.55
CA THR A 110 -16.89 -0.77 -12.37
C THR A 110 -18.32 -0.33 -12.68
N ARG A 111 -18.56 0.28 -13.85
CA ARG A 111 -19.91 0.76 -14.23
C ARG A 111 -20.92 -0.39 -14.18
N PRO A 112 -22.09 -0.23 -13.55
CA PRO A 112 -23.11 -1.26 -13.54
C PRO A 112 -23.58 -1.61 -14.97
N PRO A 113 -23.91 -2.89 -15.24
CA PRO A 113 -24.65 -3.28 -16.43
C PRO A 113 -26.11 -2.78 -16.34
N ASP A 114 -26.85 -2.87 -17.46
CA ASP A 114 -28.32 -2.81 -17.40
C ASP A 114 -28.82 -4.10 -16.72
N PRO A 115 -29.63 -4.04 -15.64
CA PRO A 115 -30.10 -5.24 -14.94
C PRO A 115 -30.93 -6.17 -15.84
N VAL A 116 -30.71 -7.48 -15.71
CA VAL A 116 -31.46 -8.51 -16.42
C VAL A 116 -32.48 -9.13 -15.48
N HIS A 117 -33.73 -8.71 -15.58
CA HIS A 117 -34.80 -9.21 -14.71
C HIS A 117 -35.33 -10.58 -15.16
N PRO A 118 -35.68 -11.49 -14.23
CA PRO A 118 -36.36 -12.74 -14.57
C PRO A 118 -37.71 -12.48 -15.25
N GLY A 119 -38.17 -13.46 -16.04
CA GLY A 119 -39.37 -13.40 -16.88
C GLY A 119 -40.59 -12.67 -16.31
N PRO A 120 -41.09 -13.01 -15.10
CA PRO A 120 -42.32 -12.41 -14.59
C PRO A 120 -42.14 -10.93 -14.19
N TYR A 121 -40.96 -10.55 -13.70
CA TYR A 121 -40.64 -9.14 -13.41
C TYR A 121 -40.54 -8.33 -14.70
N GLN A 122 -39.90 -8.87 -15.75
CA GLN A 122 -39.79 -8.20 -17.05
C GLN A 122 -41.16 -7.94 -17.70
N LEU A 123 -42.12 -8.87 -17.58
CA LEU A 123 -43.50 -8.72 -18.08
C LEU A 123 -44.30 -7.61 -17.35
N LEU A 124 -43.98 -7.39 -16.07
CA LEU A 124 -44.58 -6.35 -15.24
C LEU A 124 -43.94 -4.98 -15.50
N VAL A 125 -42.61 -4.91 -15.57
CA VAL A 125 -41.81 -3.67 -15.73
C VAL A 125 -41.85 -3.11 -17.16
N ASP A 126 -41.80 -3.94 -18.21
CA ASP A 126 -41.84 -3.49 -19.61
C ASP A 126 -43.18 -3.89 -20.31
N PRO A 127 -44.11 -2.95 -20.52
CA PRO A 127 -45.32 -3.18 -21.31
C PRO A 127 -45.09 -3.58 -22.77
N GLY A 128 -43.90 -3.32 -23.33
CA GLY A 128 -43.50 -3.67 -24.69
C GLY A 128 -43.02 -5.11 -24.87
N SER A 129 -42.65 -5.80 -23.78
CA SER A 129 -42.24 -7.21 -23.77
C SER A 129 -43.39 -8.19 -24.03
N ARG A 130 -44.64 -7.73 -23.90
CA ARG A 130 -45.85 -8.56 -23.82
C ARG A 130 -46.22 -9.21 -25.18
N PRO A 131 -46.70 -10.47 -25.20
CA PRO A 131 -47.00 -11.20 -26.43
C PRO A 131 -47.98 -10.49 -27.38
N PRO A 132 -47.79 -10.56 -28.72
CA PRO A 132 -48.61 -9.85 -29.72
C PRO A 132 -50.08 -10.32 -29.85
N GLY A 133 -50.90 -10.06 -28.83
CA GLY A 133 -52.34 -10.35 -28.83
C GLY A 133 -53.04 -10.26 -27.47
N GLN A 134 -52.29 -10.27 -26.37
CA GLN A 134 -52.83 -10.26 -24.99
C GLN A 134 -52.32 -9.04 -24.19
N VAL A 135 -53.02 -7.90 -24.30
CA VAL A 135 -52.95 -6.83 -23.29
C VAL A 135 -54.34 -6.24 -23.09
N ASP A 136 -54.88 -6.39 -21.89
CA ASP A 136 -55.99 -5.64 -21.28
C ASP A 136 -56.29 -6.29 -19.90
N ASN A 137 -56.31 -7.62 -19.85
CA ASN A 137 -56.90 -8.39 -18.74
C ASN A 137 -56.04 -8.46 -17.47
N ILE A 138 -54.73 -8.70 -17.54
CA ILE A 138 -53.90 -8.99 -16.34
C ILE A 138 -54.01 -7.85 -15.31
N TRP A 139 -53.80 -6.61 -15.73
CA TRP A 139 -53.93 -5.44 -14.85
C TRP A 139 -55.38 -5.20 -14.39
N GLN A 140 -56.38 -5.40 -15.26
CA GLN A 140 -57.80 -5.34 -14.85
C GLN A 140 -58.22 -6.45 -13.87
N THR A 141 -57.45 -7.53 -13.80
CA THR A 141 -57.68 -8.69 -12.91
C THR A 141 -56.92 -8.53 -11.61
N LEU A 142 -55.67 -8.03 -11.64
CA LEU A 142 -54.87 -7.69 -10.46
C LEU A 142 -55.48 -6.51 -9.66
N LEU A 143 -56.22 -5.61 -10.32
CA LEU A 143 -57.07 -4.60 -9.66
C LEU A 143 -58.26 -5.22 -8.89
N ASN A 144 -58.57 -6.50 -9.09
CA ASN A 144 -59.53 -7.26 -8.30
C ASN A 144 -58.78 -8.03 -7.19
N ILE A 145 -58.49 -7.34 -6.08
CA ILE A 145 -57.59 -7.71 -4.95
C ILE A 145 -57.80 -9.15 -4.40
N THR A 146 -58.95 -9.76 -4.66
CA THR A 146 -59.31 -11.13 -4.28
C THR A 146 -58.58 -12.22 -5.07
N ASP A 147 -58.08 -11.91 -6.26
CA ASP A 147 -57.68 -12.91 -7.25
C ASP A 147 -56.14 -12.96 -7.43
N TYR A 148 -55.62 -13.98 -8.13
CA TYR A 148 -54.21 -14.08 -8.50
C TYR A 148 -54.03 -14.77 -9.85
N VAL A 149 -52.85 -14.61 -10.45
CA VAL A 149 -52.52 -15.13 -11.79
C VAL A 149 -51.42 -16.17 -11.68
N ILE A 150 -51.60 -17.30 -12.35
CA ILE A 150 -50.53 -18.27 -12.61
C ILE A 150 -50.07 -18.02 -14.05
N TRP A 151 -48.78 -17.77 -14.25
CA TRP A 151 -48.15 -17.71 -15.57
C TRP A 151 -47.29 -18.94 -15.77
N THR A 152 -47.38 -19.56 -16.94
CA THR A 152 -46.49 -20.64 -17.37
C THR A 152 -45.84 -20.29 -18.69
N GLN A 153 -44.58 -20.68 -18.84
CA GLN A 153 -43.86 -20.67 -20.11
C GLN A 153 -43.21 -22.04 -20.31
N TYR A 154 -43.73 -22.81 -21.27
CA TYR A 154 -43.21 -24.10 -21.68
C TYR A 154 -42.37 -23.94 -22.96
N THR A 155 -41.19 -24.55 -23.00
CA THR A 155 -40.29 -24.56 -24.16
C THR A 155 -39.93 -26.00 -24.50
N ASN A 156 -40.14 -26.40 -25.75
CA ASN A 156 -39.82 -27.76 -26.22
C ASN A 156 -38.40 -27.86 -26.80
N LEU A 157 -37.93 -29.09 -27.03
CA LEU A 157 -36.59 -29.37 -27.57
C LEU A 157 -36.35 -28.90 -29.02
N ASP A 158 -37.40 -28.57 -29.78
CA ASP A 158 -37.29 -27.94 -31.12
C ASP A 158 -37.16 -26.39 -31.03
N GLY A 159 -37.40 -25.80 -29.84
CA GLY A 159 -37.29 -24.37 -29.56
C GLY A 159 -38.57 -23.56 -29.80
N ASP A 160 -39.73 -24.21 -29.92
CA ASP A 160 -41.02 -23.53 -29.87
C ASP A 160 -41.38 -23.22 -28.39
N VAL A 161 -41.96 -22.04 -28.16
CA VAL A 161 -42.35 -21.54 -26.83
C VAL A 161 -43.86 -21.35 -26.77
N ILE A 162 -44.46 -21.83 -25.68
CA ILE A 162 -45.90 -21.76 -25.37
C ILE A 162 -46.05 -21.02 -24.03
N GLU A 163 -47.02 -20.10 -23.95
CA GLU A 163 -47.28 -19.32 -22.74
C GLU A 163 -48.77 -19.36 -22.37
N SER A 164 -49.06 -19.61 -21.10
CA SER A 164 -50.42 -19.63 -20.55
C SER A 164 -50.56 -18.70 -19.35
N PHE A 165 -51.78 -18.23 -19.09
CA PHE A 165 -52.13 -17.29 -18.03
C PHE A 165 -53.49 -17.66 -17.42
N GLU A 166 -53.49 -18.41 -16.32
CA GLU A 166 -54.72 -18.84 -15.63
C GLU A 166 -55.05 -17.91 -14.46
N VAL A 167 -56.35 -17.66 -14.24
CA VAL A 167 -56.86 -16.63 -13.31
C VAL A 167 -57.63 -17.28 -12.17
N VAL A 168 -56.94 -17.45 -11.04
CA VAL A 168 -57.52 -18.05 -9.85
C VAL A 168 -58.25 -16.99 -9.02
N THR A 169 -59.58 -17.07 -9.02
CA THR A 169 -60.42 -16.23 -8.16
C THR A 169 -60.41 -16.66 -6.70
N PHE A 170 -60.72 -15.75 -5.78
CA PHE A 170 -61.02 -16.13 -4.38
C PHE A 170 -62.14 -17.20 -4.28
N SER A 171 -63.07 -17.22 -5.24
CA SER A 171 -64.16 -18.20 -5.25
C SER A 171 -63.71 -19.61 -5.62
N SER A 172 -62.68 -19.77 -6.47
CA SER A 172 -62.06 -21.07 -6.75
C SER A 172 -61.17 -21.51 -5.58
N ASN A 173 -60.40 -20.60 -4.96
CA ASN A 173 -59.68 -20.88 -3.70
C ASN A 173 -60.59 -21.44 -2.59
N LEU A 174 -61.77 -20.84 -2.39
CA LEU A 174 -62.75 -21.32 -1.40
C LEU A 174 -63.41 -22.66 -1.79
N LEU A 175 -63.40 -23.01 -3.08
CA LEU A 175 -63.96 -24.27 -3.59
C LEU A 175 -62.95 -25.42 -3.60
N SER A 176 -61.64 -25.19 -3.79
CA SER A 176 -60.63 -26.27 -3.71
C SER A 176 -60.46 -26.81 -2.28
N LEU A 177 -60.86 -26.06 -1.26
CA LEU A 177 -61.07 -26.56 0.12
C LEU A 177 -62.20 -27.62 0.23
N LEU A 178 -63.00 -27.82 -0.82
CA LEU A 178 -64.13 -28.76 -0.89
C LEU A 178 -64.00 -29.80 -2.00
N ASP A 179 -62.90 -29.77 -2.78
CA ASP A 179 -62.59 -30.83 -3.72
C ASP A 179 -62.04 -32.07 -2.98
N VAL A 180 -61.97 -33.19 -3.69
CA VAL A 180 -61.50 -34.49 -3.22
C VAL A 180 -60.56 -35.18 -4.22
N ASN A 181 -60.21 -34.49 -5.32
CA ASN A 181 -59.34 -34.99 -6.39
C ASN A 181 -58.00 -34.22 -6.40
N SER A 182 -58.05 -32.90 -6.23
CA SER A 182 -56.89 -32.01 -6.06
C SER A 182 -56.53 -31.78 -4.59
N ASP A 183 -55.29 -31.38 -4.33
CA ASP A 183 -54.84 -30.99 -2.98
C ASP A 183 -55.33 -29.57 -2.63
N PRO A 184 -55.88 -29.31 -1.42
CA PRO A 184 -56.49 -28.02 -1.11
C PRO A 184 -55.59 -26.80 -1.32
N LEU A 185 -56.15 -25.73 -1.89
CA LEU A 185 -55.48 -24.47 -2.30
C LEU A 185 -54.50 -24.57 -3.49
N LEU A 186 -54.37 -25.75 -4.13
CA LEU A 186 -53.78 -25.88 -5.47
C LEU A 186 -54.88 -25.83 -6.55
N HIS A 187 -54.47 -25.53 -7.78
CA HIS A 187 -55.33 -25.43 -8.96
C HIS A 187 -54.64 -26.09 -10.16
N GLU A 188 -55.42 -26.78 -10.99
CA GLU A 188 -55.00 -27.51 -12.19
C GLU A 188 -54.66 -26.52 -13.32
N VAL A 189 -53.59 -26.79 -14.09
CA VAL A 189 -53.11 -25.95 -15.21
C VAL A 189 -52.52 -26.80 -16.34
N ASP A 190 -53.15 -26.71 -17.51
CA ASP A 190 -52.65 -27.01 -18.87
C ASP A 190 -51.40 -26.15 -19.23
N ILE A 191 -50.28 -26.78 -19.64
CA ILE A 191 -49.03 -26.07 -19.99
C ILE A 191 -48.69 -25.99 -21.48
N ASP A 192 -49.29 -26.82 -22.34
CA ASP A 192 -49.00 -26.89 -23.79
C ASP A 192 -50.18 -26.40 -24.68
N ASN A 193 -51.40 -26.34 -24.14
CA ASN A 193 -52.67 -25.96 -24.78
C ASN A 193 -53.29 -27.04 -25.72
N ASP A 194 -53.04 -28.33 -25.46
CA ASP A 194 -53.75 -29.50 -25.99
C ASP A 194 -55.20 -29.61 -25.46
N GLY A 195 -55.38 -29.35 -24.16
CA GLY A 195 -56.66 -29.38 -23.45
C GLY A 195 -56.86 -30.50 -22.41
N ASP A 196 -55.82 -31.28 -22.09
CA ASP A 196 -55.64 -31.94 -20.78
C ASP A 196 -55.00 -30.96 -19.76
N GLU A 197 -54.97 -31.30 -18.46
CA GLU A 197 -54.36 -30.46 -17.40
C GLU A 197 -53.13 -31.17 -16.80
N ASP A 198 -52.01 -30.46 -16.61
CA ASP A 198 -50.71 -31.07 -16.33
C ASP A 198 -50.21 -30.94 -14.91
N ILE A 199 -50.29 -29.73 -14.35
CA ILE A 199 -49.69 -29.38 -13.07
C ILE A 199 -50.71 -28.78 -12.11
N GLU A 200 -50.52 -29.08 -10.82
CA GLU A 200 -51.13 -28.36 -9.70
C GLU A 200 -50.18 -27.23 -9.27
N VAL A 201 -50.67 -25.99 -9.24
CA VAL A 201 -49.93 -24.79 -8.80
C VAL A 201 -50.76 -24.01 -7.77
N GLY A 202 -50.11 -23.40 -6.78
CA GLY A 202 -50.83 -22.63 -5.76
C GLY A 202 -50.01 -22.28 -4.52
N LEU A 203 -50.67 -21.59 -3.59
CA LEU A 203 -50.07 -20.96 -2.42
C LEU A 203 -50.79 -21.42 -1.13
N LYS A 204 -50.02 -21.93 -0.15
CA LYS A 204 -50.53 -22.42 1.14
C LYS A 204 -49.87 -21.65 2.28
N ILE A 205 -50.64 -21.29 3.31
CA ILE A 205 -50.08 -20.74 4.56
C ILE A 205 -49.71 -21.92 5.47
N ALA A 206 -48.44 -21.98 5.87
CA ALA A 206 -47.87 -22.97 6.78
C ALA A 206 -47.82 -22.40 8.20
N TRP A 207 -48.82 -22.74 9.02
CA TRP A 207 -48.97 -22.26 10.41
C TRP A 207 -48.12 -23.01 11.45
N GLU A 208 -47.26 -23.92 11.00
CA GLU A 208 -46.37 -24.75 11.83
C GLU A 208 -44.95 -24.77 11.19
N PHE A 209 -44.49 -23.63 10.64
CA PHE A 209 -43.26 -23.58 9.84
C PHE A 209 -41.99 -23.74 10.68
N LEU A 210 -41.93 -23.12 11.87
CA LEU A 210 -40.78 -23.18 12.78
C LEU A 210 -41.12 -23.76 14.18
N GLY A 211 -42.38 -23.72 14.61
CA GLY A 211 -42.81 -24.07 15.98
C GLY A 211 -44.30 -23.80 16.28
N GLY A 212 -44.93 -22.82 15.64
CA GLY A 212 -46.39 -22.71 15.50
C GLY A 212 -47.03 -21.40 16.00
N TRP A 213 -47.62 -21.43 17.21
CA TRP A 213 -48.20 -20.23 17.86
C TRP A 213 -48.29 -20.41 19.38
N GLY A 214 -48.32 -19.29 20.12
CA GLY A 214 -48.45 -19.27 21.58
C GLY A 214 -49.01 -17.96 22.13
N VAL A 215 -49.34 -17.94 23.42
CA VAL A 215 -49.83 -16.73 24.13
C VAL A 215 -49.19 -16.65 25.51
N GLU A 216 -48.41 -15.60 25.76
CA GLU A 216 -47.61 -15.37 26.97
C GLU A 216 -47.88 -13.93 27.48
N ASP A 217 -48.19 -13.78 28.78
CA ASP A 217 -48.47 -12.53 29.52
C ASP A 217 -49.37 -11.43 28.88
N GLY A 218 -50.04 -11.74 27.76
CA GLY A 218 -50.92 -10.83 27.03
C GLY A 218 -50.50 -10.55 25.59
N VAL A 219 -49.40 -11.14 25.12
CA VAL A 219 -48.95 -11.14 23.72
C VAL A 219 -49.33 -12.48 23.08
N LEU A 220 -49.92 -12.44 21.89
CA LEU A 220 -50.07 -13.58 20.98
C LEU A 220 -48.87 -13.59 20.03
N TRP A 221 -48.17 -14.72 19.91
CA TRP A 221 -47.18 -14.93 18.86
C TRP A 221 -47.61 -16.03 17.89
N ILE A 222 -47.29 -15.85 16.61
CA ILE A 222 -47.56 -16.80 15.51
C ILE A 222 -46.36 -16.89 14.58
N GLU A 223 -46.18 -18.04 13.93
CA GLU A 223 -45.01 -18.35 13.09
C GLU A 223 -45.45 -18.77 11.66
N PRO A 224 -45.84 -17.80 10.82
CA PRO A 224 -46.41 -18.07 9.51
C PRO A 224 -45.31 -18.25 8.44
N GLY A 225 -45.39 -19.37 7.72
CA GLY A 225 -44.70 -19.56 6.44
C GLY A 225 -45.66 -19.45 5.26
N ILE A 226 -45.13 -19.05 4.11
CA ILE A 226 -45.74 -19.16 2.79
C ILE A 226 -45.11 -20.36 2.09
N SER A 227 -45.94 -21.28 1.58
CA SER A 227 -45.53 -22.47 0.84
C SER A 227 -46.13 -22.42 -0.56
N TYR A 228 -45.31 -22.08 -1.54
CA TYR A 228 -45.61 -22.19 -2.97
C TYR A 228 -45.25 -23.60 -3.44
N SER A 229 -46.16 -24.27 -4.14
CA SER A 229 -45.92 -25.64 -4.63
C SER A 229 -46.26 -25.78 -6.12
N VAL A 230 -45.48 -26.61 -6.82
CA VAL A 230 -45.69 -27.03 -8.21
C VAL A 230 -45.55 -28.55 -8.25
N LYS A 231 -46.55 -29.24 -8.80
CA LYS A 231 -46.68 -30.70 -8.69
C LYS A 231 -47.38 -31.26 -9.94
N VAL A 232 -46.77 -32.23 -10.63
CA VAL A 232 -47.41 -32.89 -11.77
C VAL A 232 -48.60 -33.76 -11.33
N LEU A 233 -49.71 -33.65 -12.05
CA LEU A 233 -50.93 -34.42 -11.80
C LEU A 233 -50.72 -35.93 -12.05
N ASP A 234 -51.40 -36.76 -11.25
CA ASP A 234 -51.43 -38.23 -11.38
C ASP A 234 -51.92 -38.69 -12.78
N SER A 235 -52.58 -37.82 -13.55
CA SER A 235 -52.94 -38.01 -14.96
C SER A 235 -51.76 -37.77 -15.93
N SER A 236 -51.06 -36.63 -15.80
CA SER A 236 -50.01 -36.19 -16.74
C SER A 236 -48.63 -36.83 -16.48
N GLN A 237 -48.42 -37.53 -15.35
CA GLN A 237 -47.16 -38.22 -15.01
C GLN A 237 -46.50 -39.08 -16.11
N ASN A 238 -47.24 -39.52 -17.14
CA ASN A 238 -46.73 -40.36 -18.25
C ASN A 238 -47.01 -39.71 -19.62
N ASP A 239 -47.22 -38.40 -19.67
CA ASP A 239 -47.51 -37.70 -20.92
C ASP A 239 -46.24 -37.50 -21.79
N PRO A 240 -46.33 -37.63 -23.14
CA PRO A 240 -45.25 -37.28 -24.06
C PRO A 240 -44.57 -35.92 -23.86
N ASP A 241 -45.25 -34.90 -23.36
CA ASP A 241 -44.64 -33.56 -23.27
C ASP A 241 -43.43 -33.51 -22.32
N TRP A 242 -43.39 -34.38 -21.31
CA TRP A 242 -42.23 -34.51 -20.43
C TRP A 242 -41.00 -35.16 -21.10
N ASP A 243 -41.17 -35.89 -22.21
CA ASP A 243 -40.07 -36.42 -23.04
C ASP A 243 -39.50 -35.34 -24.00
N ASP A 244 -40.35 -34.40 -24.48
CA ASP A 244 -40.00 -33.36 -25.46
C ASP A 244 -39.72 -31.96 -24.85
N MET A 245 -39.69 -31.84 -23.51
CA MET A 245 -39.44 -30.58 -22.78
C MET A 245 -37.96 -30.14 -22.75
N ASP A 246 -37.69 -28.88 -23.11
CA ASP A 246 -36.46 -28.17 -22.73
C ASP A 246 -36.62 -27.53 -21.34
N LYS A 247 -37.57 -26.61 -21.18
CA LYS A 247 -37.74 -25.80 -19.97
C LYS A 247 -39.20 -25.53 -19.67
N LEU A 248 -39.54 -25.53 -18.38
CA LEU A 248 -40.82 -25.06 -17.87
C LEU A 248 -40.56 -23.99 -16.80
N GLN A 249 -41.05 -22.77 -17.03
CA GLN A 249 -41.14 -21.73 -16.01
C GLN A 249 -42.58 -21.63 -15.52
N VAL A 250 -42.75 -21.52 -14.20
CA VAL A 250 -44.04 -21.39 -13.52
C VAL A 250 -43.91 -20.29 -12.48
N SER A 251 -44.72 -19.24 -12.59
CA SER A 251 -44.71 -18.11 -11.67
C SER A 251 -46.13 -17.82 -11.14
N LEU A 252 -46.23 -17.38 -9.89
CA LEU A 252 -47.47 -16.96 -9.24
C LEU A 252 -47.38 -15.46 -8.94
N ILE A 253 -48.29 -14.70 -9.55
CA ILE A 253 -48.34 -13.23 -9.46
C ILE A 253 -49.60 -12.83 -8.70
N LYS A 254 -49.44 -12.11 -7.58
CA LYS A 254 -50.54 -11.68 -6.72
C LYS A 254 -50.43 -10.18 -6.37
N ALA A 255 -51.50 -9.43 -6.57
CA ALA A 255 -51.56 -8.02 -6.23
C ALA A 255 -52.36 -7.75 -4.95
N PHE A 256 -51.99 -6.65 -4.30
CA PHE A 256 -52.59 -6.07 -3.10
C PHE A 256 -52.66 -4.55 -3.28
N ALA A 257 -53.72 -3.90 -2.83
CA ALA A 257 -53.85 -2.44 -2.96
C ALA A 257 -54.42 -1.81 -1.69
N TYR A 258 -53.73 -0.77 -1.20
CA TYR A 258 -54.14 -0.04 0.00
C TYR A 258 -55.15 1.05 -0.35
N SER A 259 -56.18 1.22 0.48
CA SER A 259 -57.20 2.26 0.28
C SER A 259 -56.80 3.56 0.97
N GLY A 260 -56.59 4.64 0.20
CA GLY A 260 -56.23 5.95 0.75
C GLY A 260 -57.27 6.50 1.76
N PRO A 261 -56.83 7.27 2.78
CA PRO A 261 -57.58 7.55 4.01
C PRO A 261 -58.86 8.40 3.87
N ASP A 262 -59.16 8.95 2.69
CA ASP A 262 -60.42 9.67 2.41
C ASP A 262 -61.58 8.71 1.96
N SER A 263 -61.34 7.40 1.84
CA SER A 263 -62.27 6.45 1.21
C SER A 263 -63.22 5.73 2.17
N ILE A 264 -64.38 6.36 2.43
CA ILE A 264 -65.50 5.92 3.32
C ILE A 264 -66.10 4.52 2.98
N LEU A 265 -65.60 3.81 1.96
CA LEU A 265 -66.06 2.47 1.55
C LEU A 265 -64.93 1.51 1.16
N ALA A 266 -63.65 1.84 1.40
CA ALA A 266 -62.49 1.11 0.84
C ALA A 266 -62.55 0.94 -0.69
N LEU A 267 -63.00 2.00 -1.38
CA LEU A 267 -63.13 2.09 -2.85
C LEU A 267 -62.28 3.23 -3.41
N GLY A 268 -61.12 3.48 -2.80
CA GLY A 268 -60.15 4.48 -3.24
C GLY A 268 -58.94 3.78 -3.83
N GLU A 269 -58.46 4.26 -4.98
CA GLU A 269 -57.29 3.72 -5.66
C GLU A 269 -56.04 4.31 -4.99
N GLY A 270 -55.41 3.57 -4.07
CA GLY A 270 -54.12 3.93 -3.47
C GLY A 270 -52.97 3.09 -4.03
N GLU A 271 -51.86 3.03 -3.31
CA GLU A 271 -50.66 2.22 -3.61
C GLU A 271 -51.01 0.77 -3.94
N THR A 272 -50.12 0.10 -4.68
CA THR A 272 -50.33 -1.30 -5.10
C THR A 272 -49.03 -2.06 -5.08
N TYR A 273 -49.01 -3.14 -4.31
CA TYR A 273 -47.89 -4.06 -4.18
C TYR A 273 -48.20 -5.32 -5.01
N ILE A 274 -47.28 -5.72 -5.87
CA ILE A 274 -47.36 -6.97 -6.64
C ILE A 274 -46.28 -7.90 -6.15
N TRP A 275 -46.71 -9.04 -5.61
CA TRP A 275 -45.86 -10.15 -5.22
C TRP A 275 -45.67 -11.13 -6.38
N VAL A 276 -44.45 -11.62 -6.52
CA VAL A 276 -44.06 -12.59 -7.54
C VAL A 276 -43.29 -13.72 -6.86
N VAL A 277 -43.83 -14.94 -6.97
CA VAL A 277 -43.07 -16.17 -6.76
C VAL A 277 -42.74 -16.75 -8.13
N ASP A 278 -41.51 -17.18 -8.35
CA ASP A 278 -41.05 -17.74 -9.62
C ASP A 278 -40.35 -19.09 -9.43
N SER A 279 -40.43 -19.96 -10.43
CA SER A 279 -39.73 -21.24 -10.44
C SER A 279 -39.47 -21.71 -11.87
N ARG A 280 -38.34 -22.37 -12.08
CA ARG A 280 -37.93 -22.90 -13.39
C ARG A 280 -37.37 -24.30 -13.26
N PHE A 281 -37.78 -25.18 -14.18
CA PHE A 281 -37.43 -26.59 -14.20
C PHE A 281 -36.86 -27.00 -15.57
N THR A 282 -35.86 -27.88 -15.54
CA THR A 282 -35.37 -28.64 -16.71
C THR A 282 -35.87 -30.09 -16.72
N THR A 283 -36.72 -30.44 -15.74
CA THR A 283 -37.23 -31.78 -15.44
C THR A 283 -38.70 -31.69 -15.01
N GLN A 284 -39.42 -32.82 -15.08
CA GLN A 284 -40.83 -32.92 -14.68
C GLN A 284 -41.03 -32.57 -13.17
N PRO A 285 -41.77 -31.50 -12.80
CA PRO A 285 -41.89 -31.01 -11.43
C PRO A 285 -42.83 -31.88 -10.56
N ASN A 286 -42.37 -33.08 -10.23
CA ASN A 286 -43.19 -34.11 -9.55
C ASN A 286 -43.63 -33.74 -8.13
N ASP A 287 -42.77 -33.08 -7.35
CA ASP A 287 -43.08 -32.55 -6.01
C ASP A 287 -42.08 -31.44 -5.68
N PHE A 288 -42.34 -30.24 -6.20
CA PHE A 288 -41.58 -29.04 -5.89
C PHE A 288 -42.33 -28.16 -4.89
N THR A 289 -41.61 -27.60 -3.93
CA THR A 289 -42.15 -26.59 -3.01
C THR A 289 -41.07 -25.60 -2.60
N LEU A 290 -41.31 -24.32 -2.86
CA LEU A 290 -40.59 -23.22 -2.24
C LEU A 290 -41.34 -22.80 -0.97
N ARG A 291 -40.65 -22.79 0.16
CA ARG A 291 -41.14 -22.26 1.44
C ARG A 291 -40.37 -21.01 1.79
N ILE A 292 -41.07 -19.97 2.19
CA ILE A 292 -40.50 -18.73 2.71
C ILE A 292 -41.24 -18.42 3.99
N GLY A 293 -40.55 -18.25 5.11
CA GLY A 293 -41.20 -17.94 6.37
C GLY A 293 -40.34 -17.14 7.31
N ILE A 294 -40.99 -16.64 8.34
CA ILE A 294 -40.51 -15.63 9.29
C ILE A 294 -40.72 -16.22 10.68
N GLU A 295 -39.80 -16.02 11.62
CA GLU A 295 -39.86 -16.68 12.93
C GLU A 295 -41.15 -16.35 13.68
N ARG A 296 -41.35 -15.10 14.14
CA ARG A 296 -42.53 -14.75 14.97
C ARG A 296 -43.07 -13.37 14.67
N PHE A 297 -44.40 -13.27 14.63
CA PHE A 297 -45.15 -12.02 14.71
C PHE A 297 -45.72 -11.88 16.11
N TYR A 298 -45.55 -10.72 16.72
CA TYR A 298 -46.09 -10.42 18.05
C TYR A 298 -47.30 -9.48 17.93
N PHE A 299 -48.38 -9.83 18.62
CA PHE A 299 -49.60 -9.04 18.71
C PHE A 299 -49.95 -8.80 20.18
N ASP A 300 -50.11 -7.54 20.59
CA ASP A 300 -50.69 -7.19 21.89
C ASP A 300 -52.19 -7.55 21.87
N VAL A 301 -52.57 -8.47 22.75
CA VAL A 301 -53.95 -8.90 22.99
C VAL A 301 -54.39 -8.61 24.44
N THR A 302 -53.71 -7.72 25.16
CA THR A 302 -54.08 -7.29 26.53
C THR A 302 -55.41 -6.54 26.56
N GLY A 303 -55.81 -5.92 25.44
CA GLY A 303 -57.14 -5.32 25.25
C GLY A 303 -58.24 -6.33 24.89
N ALA A 304 -57.88 -7.53 24.44
CA ALA A 304 -58.80 -8.50 23.86
C ALA A 304 -59.69 -9.21 24.91
N GLY A 305 -60.90 -9.59 24.49
CA GLY A 305 -61.80 -10.42 25.29
C GLY A 305 -61.33 -11.87 25.41
N SER A 306 -61.53 -12.51 26.56
CA SER A 306 -61.16 -13.93 26.76
C SER A 306 -61.80 -14.90 25.77
N ASP A 307 -62.99 -14.56 25.27
CA ASP A 307 -63.72 -15.37 24.29
C ASP A 307 -63.16 -15.19 22.86
N LEU A 308 -62.48 -14.06 22.58
CA LEU A 308 -61.76 -13.81 21.32
C LEU A 308 -60.48 -14.65 21.28
N ILE A 309 -59.67 -14.68 22.35
CA ILE A 309 -58.49 -15.54 22.46
C ILE A 309 -58.86 -17.02 22.23
N VAL A 310 -59.94 -17.51 22.84
CA VAL A 310 -60.42 -18.90 22.64
C VAL A 310 -60.93 -19.15 21.21
N THR A 311 -61.33 -18.12 20.46
CA THR A 311 -61.77 -18.23 19.07
C THR A 311 -60.59 -18.16 18.10
N LEU A 312 -59.60 -17.30 18.35
CA LEU A 312 -58.31 -17.25 17.63
C LEU A 312 -57.61 -18.62 17.68
N ILE A 313 -57.54 -19.21 18.87
CA ILE A 313 -57.00 -20.57 19.08
C ILE A 313 -57.77 -21.60 18.24
N GLN A 314 -59.09 -21.47 18.06
CA GLN A 314 -59.88 -22.37 17.21
C GLN A 314 -59.69 -22.11 15.71
N ALA A 315 -59.44 -20.87 15.29
CA ALA A 315 -59.09 -20.55 13.92
C ALA A 315 -57.71 -21.18 13.56
N LEU A 316 -56.68 -20.90 14.37
CA LEU A 316 -55.32 -21.39 14.17
C LEU A 316 -55.19 -22.94 14.27
N THR A 317 -55.97 -23.61 15.12
CA THR A 317 -55.88 -25.08 15.30
C THR A 317 -56.87 -25.92 14.50
N LEU A 318 -57.91 -25.34 13.90
CA LEU A 318 -58.94 -26.09 13.17
C LEU A 318 -59.27 -25.51 11.78
N GLY A 319 -58.76 -24.33 11.42
CA GLY A 319 -59.12 -23.63 10.17
C GLY A 319 -60.56 -23.10 10.15
N ILE A 320 -61.22 -22.96 11.31
CA ILE A 320 -62.63 -22.57 11.40
C ILE A 320 -62.77 -21.15 11.96
N ILE A 321 -62.96 -20.18 11.07
CA ILE A 321 -63.24 -18.79 11.44
C ILE A 321 -64.72 -18.64 11.82
N ASN A 322 -65.02 -18.30 13.08
CA ASN A 322 -66.37 -17.96 13.52
C ASN A 322 -66.66 -16.47 13.28
N SER A 323 -67.21 -16.14 12.11
CA SER A 323 -67.58 -14.77 11.74
C SER A 323 -68.66 -14.19 12.67
N GLY A 324 -68.24 -13.34 13.61
CA GLY A 324 -69.13 -12.66 14.58
C GLY A 324 -68.53 -12.35 15.95
N VAL A 325 -67.20 -12.31 16.10
CA VAL A 325 -66.52 -11.82 17.31
C VAL A 325 -66.21 -10.32 17.15
N ASP A 326 -65.99 -9.63 18.27
CA ASP A 326 -65.56 -8.23 18.31
C ASP A 326 -64.03 -8.21 18.46
N GLU A 327 -63.32 -7.85 17.39
CA GLU A 327 -61.85 -7.88 17.29
C GLU A 327 -61.18 -6.61 17.86
N SER A 328 -61.95 -5.65 18.39
CA SER A 328 -61.39 -4.42 18.96
C SER A 328 -60.57 -4.71 20.22
N GLY A 329 -59.26 -4.46 20.15
CA GLY A 329 -58.30 -4.74 21.22
C GLY A 329 -57.19 -5.74 20.89
N ILE A 330 -56.99 -6.08 19.60
CA ILE A 330 -55.74 -6.65 19.08
C ILE A 330 -54.97 -5.54 18.34
N THR A 331 -53.70 -5.35 18.68
CA THR A 331 -52.78 -4.49 17.91
C THR A 331 -51.52 -5.26 17.56
N PHE A 332 -50.98 -5.05 16.36
CA PHE A 332 -49.67 -5.58 15.98
C PHE A 332 -48.56 -4.89 16.82
N ALA A 333 -47.46 -5.59 17.11
CA ALA A 333 -46.39 -5.10 17.98
C ALA A 333 -45.00 -5.13 17.31
N SER A 334 -44.51 -6.30 16.87
CA SER A 334 -43.19 -6.44 16.22
C SER A 334 -43.04 -7.81 15.53
N ILE A 335 -41.90 -8.04 14.87
CA ILE A 335 -41.54 -9.30 14.20
C ILE A 335 -40.11 -9.68 14.55
N SER A 336 -39.81 -10.94 14.85
CA SER A 336 -38.42 -11.44 14.95
C SER A 336 -38.03 -12.32 13.75
N ALA A 337 -36.76 -12.19 13.34
CA ALA A 337 -36.04 -13.18 12.54
C ALA A 337 -35.63 -14.38 13.43
N PRO A 338 -35.21 -15.53 12.89
CA PRO A 338 -34.81 -15.81 11.51
C PRO A 338 -35.91 -15.74 10.44
N TYR A 339 -35.49 -15.38 9.24
CA TYR A 339 -36.18 -15.61 7.97
C TYR A 339 -35.59 -16.87 7.30
N ALA A 340 -36.41 -17.75 6.73
CA ALA A 340 -35.92 -18.97 6.09
C ALA A 340 -36.53 -19.19 4.70
N ILE A 341 -35.67 -19.49 3.73
CA ILE A 341 -35.98 -19.88 2.34
C ILE A 341 -35.62 -21.36 2.17
N GLY A 342 -36.63 -22.22 2.11
CA GLY A 342 -36.48 -23.67 1.95
C GLY A 342 -36.98 -24.16 0.60
N ILE A 343 -36.10 -24.74 -0.22
CA ILE A 343 -36.43 -25.38 -1.50
C ILE A 343 -36.53 -26.90 -1.27
N SER A 344 -37.73 -27.47 -1.43
CA SER A 344 -37.99 -28.91 -1.52
C SER A 344 -38.19 -29.30 -2.98
N ASN A 345 -37.53 -30.38 -3.39
CA ASN A 345 -37.44 -30.88 -4.76
C ASN A 345 -37.57 -32.42 -4.76
N ASP A 346 -38.45 -32.93 -3.91
CA ASP A 346 -38.52 -34.31 -3.41
C ASP A 346 -39.13 -35.34 -4.41
N GLY A 347 -39.12 -35.00 -5.71
CA GLY A 347 -39.59 -35.87 -6.79
C GLY A 347 -38.76 -35.86 -8.09
N GLN A 348 -37.76 -34.98 -8.23
CA GLN A 348 -37.06 -34.75 -9.52
C GLN A 348 -35.54 -34.54 -9.38
N SER A 349 -34.90 -35.25 -8.44
CA SER A 349 -33.47 -35.04 -8.09
C SER A 349 -32.45 -35.67 -9.06
N THR A 350 -32.81 -35.92 -10.33
CA THR A 350 -31.95 -36.58 -11.33
C THR A 350 -32.02 -35.84 -12.65
N CYS A 351 -30.87 -35.52 -13.24
CA CYS A 351 -30.79 -34.78 -14.50
C CYS A 351 -31.35 -35.57 -15.69
N PRO A 352 -31.86 -34.90 -16.73
CA PRO A 352 -32.36 -35.56 -17.93
C PRO A 352 -31.21 -36.15 -18.76
N ASP A 353 -31.48 -37.21 -19.54
CA ASP A 353 -30.50 -37.96 -20.36
C ASP A 353 -29.71 -37.09 -21.38
N ARG A 354 -30.15 -35.85 -21.63
CA ARG A 354 -29.49 -34.86 -22.52
C ARG A 354 -28.38 -34.06 -21.84
N TYR A 355 -28.36 -33.96 -20.50
CA TYR A 355 -27.40 -33.16 -19.76
C TYR A 355 -25.99 -33.78 -19.77
N SER A 356 -24.99 -32.96 -20.09
CA SER A 356 -23.58 -33.30 -19.93
C SER A 356 -22.93 -32.41 -18.87
N PRO A 357 -22.20 -32.97 -17.87
CA PRO A 357 -21.37 -32.20 -16.95
C PRO A 357 -20.39 -31.23 -17.62
N ASP A 358 -19.95 -31.51 -18.86
CA ASP A 358 -19.11 -30.61 -19.66
C ASP A 358 -19.75 -29.21 -19.86
N GLU A 359 -21.08 -29.09 -19.80
CA GLU A 359 -21.81 -27.82 -19.99
C GLU A 359 -21.46 -26.77 -18.93
N LEU A 360 -21.13 -27.19 -17.70
CA LEU A 360 -20.74 -26.30 -16.60
C LEU A 360 -19.50 -25.46 -16.91
N LEU A 361 -18.74 -25.82 -17.96
CA LEU A 361 -17.52 -25.12 -18.40
C LEU A 361 -17.79 -24.00 -19.42
N TYR A 362 -19.01 -23.87 -19.97
CA TYR A 362 -19.29 -22.90 -21.05
C TYR A 362 -20.73 -22.38 -21.16
N ALA A 363 -21.73 -23.01 -20.53
CA ALA A 363 -23.12 -22.56 -20.55
C ALA A 363 -23.40 -21.58 -19.39
N SER A 364 -24.29 -20.61 -19.60
CA SER A 364 -24.83 -19.79 -18.51
C SER A 364 -25.82 -20.60 -17.64
N HIS A 365 -26.14 -20.10 -16.44
CA HIS A 365 -27.11 -20.78 -15.55
C HIS A 365 -28.50 -20.93 -16.20
N LEU A 366 -28.86 -20.02 -17.11
CA LEU A 366 -30.09 -20.05 -17.91
C LEU A 366 -30.08 -21.12 -19.03
N GLU A 367 -28.91 -21.62 -19.41
CA GLU A 367 -28.70 -22.51 -20.56
C GLU A 367 -28.41 -23.97 -20.19
N LEU A 368 -28.03 -24.26 -18.94
CA LEU A 368 -27.72 -25.62 -18.49
C LEU A 368 -28.91 -26.58 -18.62
N ASN A 369 -28.68 -27.76 -19.21
CA ASN A 369 -29.72 -28.79 -19.38
C ASN A 369 -30.15 -29.49 -18.07
N CYS A 370 -29.55 -29.14 -16.93
CA CYS A 370 -29.96 -29.62 -15.62
C CYS A 370 -29.89 -28.50 -14.57
N GLY A 371 -31.04 -28.18 -13.97
CA GLY A 371 -31.15 -27.27 -12.84
C GLY A 371 -32.59 -27.05 -12.40
N VAL A 372 -32.75 -26.55 -11.17
CA VAL A 372 -34.01 -26.04 -10.64
C VAL A 372 -33.75 -24.65 -10.09
N ALA A 373 -34.52 -23.67 -10.52
CA ALA A 373 -34.47 -22.31 -9.99
C ALA A 373 -35.73 -22.00 -9.19
N ALA A 374 -35.57 -21.18 -8.15
CA ALA A 374 -36.66 -20.63 -7.36
C ALA A 374 -36.36 -19.16 -7.07
N GLY A 375 -37.36 -18.30 -7.23
CA GLY A 375 -37.24 -16.87 -7.01
C GLY A 375 -38.41 -16.29 -6.24
N PHE A 376 -38.16 -15.20 -5.53
CA PHE A 376 -39.19 -14.44 -4.84
C PHE A 376 -38.88 -12.94 -4.87
N GLY A 377 -39.91 -12.10 -4.92
CA GLY A 377 -39.77 -10.65 -4.83
C GLY A 377 -41.08 -9.88 -4.91
N TYR A 378 -40.98 -8.55 -4.82
CA TYR A 378 -42.09 -7.62 -4.88
C TYR A 378 -41.83 -6.44 -5.82
N LEU A 379 -42.91 -5.80 -6.24
CA LEU A 379 -42.94 -4.52 -6.95
C LEU A 379 -43.93 -3.60 -6.24
N HIS A 380 -43.52 -2.37 -5.93
CA HIS A 380 -44.34 -1.35 -5.29
C HIS A 380 -44.65 -0.23 -6.29
N PHE A 381 -45.94 -0.04 -6.57
CA PHE A 381 -46.46 0.98 -7.49
C PHE A 381 -47.21 2.09 -6.76
N SER A 382 -47.02 3.31 -7.26
CA SER A 382 -47.71 4.53 -6.83
C SER A 382 -49.24 4.37 -6.85
N PRO A 383 -49.99 5.19 -6.09
CA PRO A 383 -51.38 5.51 -6.42
C PRO A 383 -51.49 5.95 -7.91
N PRO A 384 -52.62 5.70 -8.60
CA PRO A 384 -52.74 6.08 -9.99
C PRO A 384 -52.89 7.60 -10.15
N ASP A 385 -52.41 8.11 -11.28
CA ASP A 385 -52.48 9.55 -11.61
C ASP A 385 -53.87 9.99 -12.14
N ASP A 386 -54.00 11.26 -12.53
CA ASP A 386 -55.19 11.81 -13.21
C ASP A 386 -55.56 11.09 -14.54
N SER A 387 -54.65 10.26 -15.08
CA SER A 387 -54.81 9.45 -16.31
C SER A 387 -55.22 8.00 -16.04
N GLY A 388 -54.94 7.49 -14.83
CA GLY A 388 -55.10 6.09 -14.43
C GLY A 388 -53.83 5.24 -14.57
N ASP A 389 -52.69 5.86 -14.90
CA ASP A 389 -51.38 5.21 -14.99
C ASP A 389 -50.70 5.19 -13.60
N ARG A 390 -49.78 4.24 -13.37
CA ARG A 390 -49.04 4.08 -12.09
C ARG A 390 -47.54 4.02 -12.35
N ASP A 391 -46.76 4.74 -11.54
CA ASP A 391 -45.30 4.69 -11.56
C ASP A 391 -44.80 3.55 -10.66
N LEU A 392 -43.70 2.90 -11.04
CA LEU A 392 -42.98 1.96 -10.19
C LEU A 392 -42.08 2.75 -9.23
N TRP A 393 -42.24 2.54 -7.92
CA TRP A 393 -41.46 3.21 -6.87
C TRP A 393 -40.33 2.33 -6.35
N GLU A 394 -40.60 1.04 -6.14
CA GLU A 394 -39.61 0.06 -5.67
C GLU A 394 -39.77 -1.30 -6.38
N LEU A 395 -38.67 -2.03 -6.53
CA LEU A 395 -38.57 -3.38 -7.08
C LEU A 395 -37.48 -4.14 -6.31
N ALA A 396 -37.79 -5.30 -5.74
CA ALA A 396 -36.75 -6.18 -5.19
C ALA A 396 -37.06 -7.66 -5.42
N TYR A 397 -36.04 -8.47 -5.67
CA TYR A 397 -36.15 -9.93 -5.78
C TYR A 397 -34.82 -10.65 -5.49
N ILE A 398 -34.94 -11.94 -5.16
CA ILE A 398 -33.83 -12.90 -5.09
C ILE A 398 -34.18 -14.14 -5.93
N GLU A 399 -33.29 -14.55 -6.83
CA GLU A 399 -33.33 -15.85 -7.54
C GLU A 399 -32.19 -16.75 -7.03
N LEU A 400 -32.52 -18.01 -6.75
CA LEU A 400 -31.60 -19.08 -6.40
C LEU A 400 -31.70 -20.18 -7.48
N SER A 401 -30.65 -20.35 -8.28
CA SER A 401 -30.55 -21.36 -9.33
C SER A 401 -29.61 -22.50 -8.92
N LEU A 402 -30.14 -23.71 -8.75
CA LEU A 402 -29.43 -24.90 -8.26
C LEU A 402 -29.02 -25.83 -9.41
N HIS A 403 -27.74 -26.20 -9.48
CA HIS A 403 -27.15 -27.04 -10.52
C HIS A 403 -26.23 -28.14 -9.95
N PRO A 404 -26.01 -29.26 -10.66
CA PRO A 404 -25.13 -30.34 -10.18
C PRO A 404 -23.67 -29.86 -10.02
N ASN A 405 -22.97 -30.34 -8.99
CA ASN A 405 -21.53 -30.07 -8.84
C ASN A 405 -20.68 -31.08 -9.65
N LYS A 406 -19.81 -30.58 -10.52
CA LYS A 406 -18.85 -31.37 -11.32
C LYS A 406 -19.53 -32.52 -12.09
N ASP A 407 -18.97 -33.74 -12.04
CA ASP A 407 -19.45 -34.94 -12.74
C ASP A 407 -20.81 -35.48 -12.21
N ALA A 408 -21.49 -34.77 -11.31
CA ALA A 408 -22.78 -35.19 -10.77
C ALA A 408 -23.90 -35.08 -11.82
N VAL A 409 -24.86 -36.01 -11.75
CA VAL A 409 -26.10 -36.01 -12.54
C VAL A 409 -27.33 -36.01 -11.64
N ILE A 410 -27.17 -35.47 -10.43
CA ILE A 410 -28.20 -35.34 -9.40
C ILE A 410 -28.24 -33.89 -8.92
N LEU A 411 -29.45 -33.45 -8.55
CA LEU A 411 -29.69 -32.19 -7.87
C LEU A 411 -29.96 -32.46 -6.38
N PRO A 412 -29.73 -31.49 -5.48
CA PRO A 412 -30.24 -31.59 -4.12
C PRO A 412 -31.77 -31.73 -4.13
N LYS A 413 -32.30 -32.46 -3.15
CA LYS A 413 -33.73 -32.54 -2.86
C LYS A 413 -34.17 -31.48 -1.89
N GLN A 414 -33.29 -31.09 -0.97
CA GLN A 414 -33.59 -30.08 0.02
C GLN A 414 -32.40 -29.14 0.13
N VAL A 415 -32.68 -27.85 -0.06
CA VAL A 415 -31.77 -26.74 0.21
C VAL A 415 -32.49 -25.76 1.14
N GLU A 416 -31.79 -25.29 2.16
CA GLU A 416 -32.33 -24.43 3.21
C GLU A 416 -31.34 -23.30 3.42
N ILE A 417 -31.81 -22.06 3.24
CA ILE A 417 -31.05 -20.84 3.51
C ILE A 417 -31.79 -20.09 4.61
N VAL A 418 -31.11 -19.74 5.69
CA VAL A 418 -31.70 -19.01 6.82
C VAL A 418 -30.90 -17.72 7.03
N ILE A 419 -31.60 -16.59 7.12
CA ILE A 419 -31.04 -15.28 7.39
C ILE A 419 -31.57 -14.84 8.75
N ARG A 420 -30.68 -14.55 9.69
CA ARG A 420 -31.01 -14.21 11.08
C ARG A 420 -30.39 -12.86 11.40
N THR A 421 -31.16 -11.98 12.05
CA THR A 421 -30.71 -10.68 12.55
C THR A 421 -31.26 -10.46 13.97
N ASP A 422 -30.51 -9.78 14.86
CA ASP A 422 -30.91 -9.45 16.23
C ASP A 422 -31.43 -8.01 16.42
N SER A 423 -31.84 -7.37 15.32
CA SER A 423 -32.56 -6.09 15.28
C SER A 423 -33.90 -6.09 16.04
N VAL A 424 -34.54 -7.26 16.23
CA VAL A 424 -35.73 -7.44 17.08
C VAL A 424 -35.66 -8.71 17.91
N LEU A 425 -35.73 -8.57 19.23
CA LEU A 425 -35.69 -9.67 20.21
C LEU A 425 -36.96 -9.80 21.06
N PRO A 426 -37.40 -11.03 21.40
CA PRO A 426 -38.50 -11.25 22.33
C PRO A 426 -38.04 -11.39 23.79
N GLU A 427 -38.30 -10.37 24.62
CA GLU A 427 -39.10 -10.57 25.84
C GLU A 427 -39.51 -9.24 26.51
N ASN A 428 -40.82 -9.04 26.68
CA ASN A 428 -41.42 -8.19 27.72
C ASN A 428 -41.20 -6.66 27.67
N GLY A 429 -41.20 -6.06 26.47
CA GLY A 429 -42.14 -4.96 26.22
C GLY A 429 -41.66 -3.73 25.43
N LEU A 430 -42.29 -3.53 24.26
CA LEU A 430 -42.21 -2.34 23.40
C LEU A 430 -40.89 -2.10 22.63
N VAL A 431 -39.97 -3.08 22.69
CA VAL A 431 -39.10 -3.56 21.59
C VAL A 431 -38.11 -2.56 20.97
N ASP A 432 -36.84 -2.71 21.38
CA ASP A 432 -35.64 -2.44 20.57
C ASP A 432 -34.78 -3.73 20.59
N GLY A 433 -34.03 -4.04 19.54
CA GLY A 433 -33.01 -5.12 19.53
C GLY A 433 -31.59 -4.63 19.83
N GLU A 434 -30.58 -5.49 19.68
CA GLU A 434 -29.17 -5.06 19.74
C GLU A 434 -28.66 -4.56 18.38
N ASP A 435 -29.26 -5.01 17.27
CA ASP A 435 -28.85 -4.74 15.88
C ASP A 435 -27.32 -4.86 15.70
N GLY A 436 -26.82 -6.03 16.09
CA GLY A 436 -25.41 -6.36 16.19
C GLY A 436 -25.05 -7.79 15.80
N LEU A 437 -25.98 -8.70 15.49
CA LEU A 437 -25.73 -10.05 14.97
C LEU A 437 -26.51 -10.31 13.69
N ASP A 438 -25.81 -10.53 12.58
CA ASP A 438 -26.38 -11.09 11.35
C ASP A 438 -25.75 -12.45 11.02
N THR A 439 -26.54 -13.43 10.58
CA THR A 439 -26.01 -14.70 10.07
C THR A 439 -26.73 -15.19 8.82
N LEU A 440 -25.95 -15.54 7.79
CA LEU A 440 -26.39 -16.32 6.63
C LEU A 440 -26.02 -17.79 6.83
N GLU A 441 -27.02 -18.60 7.11
CA GLU A 441 -26.93 -20.05 7.29
C GLU A 441 -27.36 -20.78 6.01
N TYR A 442 -26.74 -21.92 5.73
CA TYR A 442 -27.00 -22.75 4.55
C TYR A 442 -26.94 -24.23 4.92
N TRP A 443 -27.87 -25.03 4.39
CA TRP A 443 -27.84 -26.49 4.44
C TRP A 443 -28.36 -27.13 3.14
N ALA A 444 -27.79 -28.26 2.75
CA ALA A 444 -28.28 -29.08 1.64
C ALA A 444 -28.03 -30.58 1.87
N ASP A 445 -28.84 -31.44 1.24
CA ASP A 445 -28.68 -32.91 1.32
C ASP A 445 -27.59 -33.47 0.38
N GLU A 446 -27.35 -32.83 -0.76
CA GLU A 446 -26.31 -33.17 -1.75
C GLU A 446 -25.47 -31.95 -2.14
N ARG A 447 -24.27 -32.18 -2.69
CA ARG A 447 -23.31 -31.12 -3.08
C ARG A 447 -23.73 -30.47 -4.40
N THR A 448 -24.00 -29.17 -4.37
CA THR A 448 -24.58 -28.41 -5.49
C THR A 448 -23.68 -27.24 -5.88
N ASP A 449 -23.73 -26.84 -7.14
CA ASP A 449 -23.37 -25.48 -7.54
C ASP A 449 -24.64 -24.61 -7.39
N LEU A 450 -24.48 -23.40 -6.85
CA LEU A 450 -25.55 -22.43 -6.63
C LEU A 450 -25.22 -21.13 -7.36
N HIS A 451 -26.15 -20.64 -8.17
CA HIS A 451 -26.12 -19.29 -8.73
C HIS A 451 -27.14 -18.42 -7.99
N ILE A 452 -26.75 -17.20 -7.62
CA ILE A 452 -27.61 -16.22 -6.93
C ILE A 452 -27.71 -14.96 -7.79
N HIS A 453 -28.92 -14.42 -7.93
CA HIS A 453 -29.15 -13.02 -8.34
C HIS A 453 -30.02 -12.34 -7.29
N PHE A 454 -29.50 -11.30 -6.64
CA PHE A 454 -30.24 -10.37 -5.81
C PHE A 454 -30.34 -9.03 -6.54
N HIS A 455 -31.52 -8.44 -6.59
CA HIS A 455 -31.75 -7.11 -7.14
C HIS A 455 -32.66 -6.30 -6.21
N GLU A 456 -32.31 -5.05 -6.00
CA GLU A 456 -33.06 -4.05 -5.25
C GLU A 456 -32.96 -2.72 -5.98
N ASN A 457 -34.09 -2.07 -6.23
CA ASN A 457 -34.16 -0.69 -6.68
C ASN A 457 -35.24 0.03 -5.85
N ARG A 458 -34.82 1.02 -5.06
CA ARG A 458 -35.69 1.89 -4.27
C ARG A 458 -35.49 3.37 -4.61
N SER A 459 -34.86 3.66 -5.76
CA SER A 459 -34.46 5.03 -6.10
C SER A 459 -35.61 5.89 -6.60
N GLU A 460 -36.73 5.30 -7.02
CA GLU A 460 -37.86 6.05 -7.61
C GLU A 460 -38.90 6.50 -6.61
N LEU A 461 -38.98 5.86 -5.42
CA LEU A 461 -39.79 6.30 -4.28
C LEU A 461 -39.60 7.81 -4.00
N PRO A 462 -40.68 8.62 -3.91
CA PRO A 462 -40.57 10.05 -3.67
C PRO A 462 -40.02 10.36 -2.26
N PRO A 463 -39.12 11.36 -2.10
CA PRO A 463 -38.64 11.79 -0.78
C PRO A 463 -39.72 12.27 0.20
N GLU A 464 -40.92 12.61 -0.29
CA GLU A 464 -42.06 13.03 0.53
C GLU A 464 -42.81 11.83 1.16
N GLU A 465 -42.65 10.63 0.59
CA GLU A 465 -43.25 9.37 1.05
C GLU A 465 -42.20 8.43 1.70
N SER A 466 -40.96 8.91 1.88
CA SER A 466 -39.82 8.17 2.43
C SER A 466 -39.53 8.60 3.86
N ALA A 467 -39.45 7.66 4.80
CA ALA A 467 -39.26 7.93 6.23
C ALA A 467 -38.03 8.80 6.54
N GLY A 468 -36.92 8.58 5.82
CA GLY A 468 -35.69 9.36 5.95
C GLY A 468 -35.68 10.70 5.19
N GLY A 469 -36.71 11.02 4.41
CA GLY A 469 -36.76 12.25 3.59
C GLY A 469 -35.80 12.27 2.39
N GLY A 470 -35.25 11.11 2.00
CA GLY A 470 -34.33 10.91 0.88
C GLY A 470 -34.80 9.79 -0.06
N ARG A 471 -34.10 9.59 -1.19
CA ARG A 471 -34.36 8.46 -2.11
C ARG A 471 -33.61 7.20 -1.64
N GLY A 472 -34.18 6.03 -1.91
CA GLY A 472 -33.50 4.76 -1.70
C GLY A 472 -32.36 4.53 -2.71
N ASN A 473 -31.56 3.50 -2.45
CA ASN A 473 -30.43 3.13 -3.30
C ASN A 473 -30.85 2.10 -4.37
N VAL A 474 -29.88 1.64 -5.16
CA VAL A 474 -30.03 0.49 -6.06
C VAL A 474 -28.87 -0.46 -5.82
N THR A 475 -29.18 -1.74 -5.60
CA THR A 475 -28.22 -2.82 -5.36
C THR A 475 -28.49 -3.94 -6.38
N ASP A 476 -27.49 -4.34 -7.16
CA ASP A 476 -27.57 -5.49 -8.08
C ASP A 476 -26.39 -6.42 -7.80
N SER A 477 -26.64 -7.71 -7.60
CA SER A 477 -25.65 -8.65 -7.07
C SER A 477 -25.83 -10.04 -7.67
N VAL A 478 -24.79 -10.55 -8.33
CA VAL A 478 -24.82 -11.79 -9.11
C VAL A 478 -23.59 -12.63 -8.82
N GLY A 479 -23.74 -13.94 -8.60
CA GLY A 479 -22.57 -14.79 -8.45
C GLY A 479 -22.81 -16.30 -8.49
N TRP A 480 -21.72 -17.02 -8.74
CA TRP A 480 -21.59 -18.47 -8.64
C TRP A 480 -20.89 -18.87 -7.34
N LEU A 481 -21.51 -19.80 -6.62
CA LEU A 481 -20.96 -20.50 -5.45
C LEU A 481 -20.88 -22.00 -5.81
N ARG A 482 -19.70 -22.46 -6.23
CA ARG A 482 -19.51 -23.83 -6.74
C ARG A 482 -19.10 -24.81 -5.65
N GLY A 483 -19.72 -26.00 -5.67
CA GLY A 483 -19.52 -27.05 -4.68
C GLY A 483 -19.85 -26.61 -3.26
N MET A 484 -21.05 -26.04 -3.08
CA MET A 484 -21.61 -25.72 -1.76
C MET A 484 -21.73 -26.99 -0.90
N PRO A 485 -21.50 -26.90 0.42
CA PRO A 485 -21.23 -28.07 1.27
C PRO A 485 -22.50 -28.89 1.58
N ALA A 486 -22.39 -30.21 1.44
CA ALA A 486 -23.47 -31.15 1.74
C ALA A 486 -23.44 -31.63 3.21
N GLY A 487 -24.61 -31.87 3.79
CA GLY A 487 -24.76 -32.38 5.15
C GLY A 487 -24.67 -31.30 6.23
N SER A 488 -24.49 -31.71 7.48
CA SER A 488 -24.50 -30.82 8.66
C SER A 488 -23.25 -30.96 9.51
N LEU A 489 -22.84 -29.85 10.12
CA LEU A 489 -21.97 -29.78 11.29
C LEU A 489 -22.60 -30.59 12.43
N SER A 490 -21.78 -31.03 13.39
CA SER A 490 -22.29 -31.68 14.60
C SER A 490 -22.85 -30.66 15.61
N GLU A 491 -23.80 -31.08 16.45
CA GLU A 491 -24.41 -30.30 17.55
C GLU A 491 -23.38 -29.49 18.36
N GLY A 492 -22.26 -30.14 18.74
CA GLY A 492 -21.16 -29.51 19.49
C GLY A 492 -20.21 -28.63 18.66
N GLU A 493 -20.32 -28.61 17.34
CA GLU A 493 -19.69 -27.60 16.48
C GLU A 493 -20.62 -26.41 16.26
N ILE A 494 -21.92 -26.65 16.03
CA ILE A 494 -22.95 -25.60 15.91
C ILE A 494 -22.94 -24.74 17.17
N GLN A 495 -23.03 -25.36 18.36
CA GLN A 495 -22.93 -24.64 19.63
C GLN A 495 -21.64 -23.80 19.76
N ARG A 496 -20.51 -24.29 19.24
CA ARG A 496 -19.23 -23.56 19.27
C ARG A 496 -19.17 -22.38 18.31
N VAL A 497 -19.91 -22.42 17.19
CA VAL A 497 -20.05 -21.25 16.31
C VAL A 497 -20.90 -20.19 17.01
N PHE A 498 -22.09 -20.54 17.49
CA PHE A 498 -22.99 -19.57 18.13
C PHE A 498 -22.43 -19.01 19.44
N THR A 499 -21.69 -19.80 20.23
CA THR A 499 -20.92 -19.25 21.36
C THR A 499 -19.83 -18.29 20.91
N MET A 500 -19.17 -18.50 19.75
CA MET A 500 -18.21 -17.52 19.20
C MET A 500 -18.87 -16.24 18.67
N LEU A 501 -20.18 -16.27 18.40
CA LEU A 501 -21.03 -15.11 18.09
C LEU A 501 -21.67 -14.48 19.35
N GLY A 502 -21.28 -14.94 20.55
CA GLY A 502 -21.65 -14.36 21.85
C GLY A 502 -22.58 -15.21 22.72
N SER A 503 -23.40 -16.08 22.10
CA SER A 503 -24.45 -16.83 22.79
C SER A 503 -23.94 -17.67 23.97
N ASP A 504 -24.59 -17.54 25.13
CA ASP A 504 -24.27 -18.34 26.32
C ASP A 504 -24.65 -19.83 26.20
N GLY A 505 -25.36 -20.20 25.13
CA GLY A 505 -25.90 -21.54 24.89
C GLY A 505 -27.28 -21.78 25.50
N SER A 506 -27.92 -20.76 26.05
CA SER A 506 -29.37 -20.69 26.26
C SER A 506 -30.08 -20.05 25.07
N GLN A 507 -31.36 -20.32 24.92
CA GLN A 507 -32.23 -19.79 23.86
C GLN A 507 -32.76 -18.37 24.19
N SER A 508 -32.14 -17.66 25.14
CA SER A 508 -32.70 -16.45 25.76
C SER A 508 -32.21 -15.13 25.16
N GLU A 509 -31.15 -15.16 24.36
CA GLU A 509 -30.41 -13.97 23.88
C GLU A 509 -30.08 -14.06 22.37
N LEU A 510 -30.59 -15.07 21.66
CA LEU A 510 -30.52 -15.19 20.20
C LEU A 510 -31.92 -15.01 19.59
N PRO A 511 -32.03 -14.46 18.36
CA PRO A 511 -33.25 -14.54 17.57
C PRO A 511 -33.50 -16.00 17.18
N GLY A 512 -34.48 -16.62 17.83
CA GLY A 512 -34.88 -18.01 17.61
C GLY A 512 -33.85 -19.09 17.96
N ASP A 513 -34.25 -20.34 17.72
CA ASP A 513 -33.51 -21.52 18.16
C ASP A 513 -32.21 -21.78 17.37
N LEU A 514 -31.27 -22.47 18.03
CA LEU A 514 -30.06 -23.01 17.40
C LEU A 514 -30.46 -24.04 16.32
N PRO A 515 -29.86 -23.99 15.11
CA PRO A 515 -30.26 -24.83 13.99
C PRO A 515 -29.96 -26.32 14.26
N GLU A 516 -30.94 -27.21 14.01
CA GLU A 516 -30.72 -28.67 14.04
C GLU A 516 -29.84 -29.17 12.88
N ARG A 517 -29.75 -28.39 11.79
CA ARG A 517 -29.00 -28.70 10.56
C ARG A 517 -28.25 -27.45 10.09
N LEU A 518 -26.95 -27.56 9.87
CA LEU A 518 -26.13 -26.43 9.41
C LEU A 518 -24.95 -26.91 8.55
N GLY A 519 -24.99 -26.69 7.24
CA GLY A 519 -23.94 -27.09 6.29
C GLY A 519 -22.84 -26.03 6.11
N LEU A 520 -23.24 -24.76 6.15
CA LEU A 520 -22.39 -23.57 6.17
C LEU A 520 -23.07 -22.47 6.98
N ILE A 521 -22.26 -21.63 7.61
CA ILE A 521 -22.69 -20.36 8.20
C ILE A 521 -21.64 -19.29 7.92
N ILE A 522 -22.09 -18.13 7.47
CA ILE A 522 -21.37 -16.85 7.53
C ILE A 522 -22.06 -16.04 8.63
N GLY A 523 -21.30 -15.54 9.61
CA GLY A 523 -21.84 -14.79 10.75
C GLY A 523 -21.05 -13.52 11.01
N ILE A 524 -21.76 -12.44 11.32
CA ILE A 524 -21.25 -11.09 11.54
C ILE A 524 -21.75 -10.65 12.92
N LYS A 525 -20.86 -10.46 13.90
CA LYS A 525 -21.20 -9.87 15.21
C LYS A 525 -20.44 -8.57 15.43
N ASN A 526 -21.19 -7.49 15.64
CA ASN A 526 -20.75 -6.21 16.16
C ASN A 526 -20.90 -6.19 17.69
N PHE A 527 -19.89 -6.70 18.38
CA PHE A 527 -19.79 -6.73 19.84
C PHE A 527 -19.71 -5.33 20.49
N SER A 528 -19.66 -4.22 19.73
CA SER A 528 -19.78 -2.89 20.34
C SER A 528 -21.22 -2.47 20.66
N ARG A 529 -22.21 -3.24 20.18
CA ARG A 529 -23.64 -3.09 20.52
C ARG A 529 -24.17 -4.19 21.47
N ASP A 530 -23.35 -5.22 21.72
CA ASP A 530 -23.65 -6.37 22.58
C ASP A 530 -23.47 -6.02 24.07
N ASP A 531 -24.58 -5.93 24.81
CA ASP A 531 -24.61 -5.68 26.27
C ASP A 531 -24.82 -7.01 27.06
N SER A 532 -24.85 -8.16 26.35
CA SER A 532 -25.14 -9.50 26.89
C SER A 532 -23.97 -10.12 27.68
N GLN A 533 -24.24 -11.18 28.46
CA GLN A 533 -23.24 -11.76 29.38
C GLN A 533 -22.40 -12.90 28.76
N ASN A 534 -21.91 -12.67 27.54
CA ASN A 534 -20.88 -13.39 26.76
C ASN A 534 -20.06 -14.47 27.50
N VAL A 535 -20.04 -15.71 26.95
CA VAL A 535 -19.39 -16.87 27.56
C VAL A 535 -17.86 -16.90 27.40
N ASN A 536 -17.16 -17.27 28.48
CA ASN A 536 -15.71 -17.43 28.50
C ASN A 536 -15.27 -18.84 28.08
N ASP A 537 -15.10 -19.06 26.77
CA ASP A 537 -14.44 -20.25 26.24
C ASP A 537 -13.06 -19.91 25.59
N PRO A 538 -11.95 -20.04 26.34
CA PRO A 538 -10.60 -19.81 25.84
C PRO A 538 -10.08 -20.92 24.92
N THR A 539 -10.92 -21.85 24.47
CA THR A 539 -10.55 -22.89 23.49
C THR A 539 -10.90 -22.53 22.04
N LEU A 540 -11.74 -21.52 21.83
CA LEU A 540 -12.08 -20.96 20.51
C LEU A 540 -10.88 -20.20 19.90
N PRO A 541 -10.93 -19.80 18.62
CA PRO A 541 -10.02 -18.82 18.04
C PRO A 541 -10.14 -17.43 18.70
N VAL A 542 -11.37 -16.97 18.89
CA VAL A 542 -11.73 -15.73 19.59
C VAL A 542 -12.51 -16.11 20.86
N ASN A 543 -12.19 -15.50 22.01
CA ASN A 543 -12.87 -15.76 23.27
C ASN A 543 -13.98 -14.70 23.48
N PRO A 544 -15.28 -15.06 23.51
CA PRO A 544 -16.37 -14.09 23.59
C PRO A 544 -16.33 -13.21 24.84
N ALA A 545 -15.83 -13.74 25.96
CA ALA A 545 -15.66 -12.97 27.20
C ALA A 545 -14.48 -11.94 27.19
N ASN A 546 -13.80 -11.77 26.05
CA ASN A 546 -12.92 -10.65 25.75
C ASN A 546 -12.99 -10.39 24.23
N PRO A 547 -14.11 -9.86 23.72
CA PRO A 547 -14.40 -9.87 22.31
C PRO A 547 -13.63 -8.77 21.55
N PRO A 548 -13.51 -8.89 20.22
CA PRO A 548 -13.19 -7.77 19.33
C PRO A 548 -14.34 -6.74 19.34
N LYS A 549 -14.27 -5.66 18.54
CA LYS A 549 -15.49 -4.88 18.22
C LYS A 549 -16.30 -5.58 17.13
N THR A 550 -15.63 -6.02 16.07
CA THR A 550 -16.25 -6.73 14.95
C THR A 550 -15.65 -8.13 14.81
N LEU A 551 -16.51 -9.11 14.54
CA LEU A 551 -16.15 -10.45 14.13
C LEU A 551 -16.99 -10.87 12.91
N ILE A 552 -16.32 -11.31 11.84
CA ILE A 552 -16.91 -12.01 10.69
C ILE A 552 -16.34 -13.43 10.68
N LEU A 553 -17.19 -14.45 10.72
CA LEU A 553 -16.79 -15.85 10.58
C LEU A 553 -17.41 -16.53 9.36
N LEU A 554 -16.74 -17.56 8.89
CA LEU A 554 -17.27 -18.60 8.01
C LEU A 554 -16.94 -19.97 8.62
N ARG A 555 -17.92 -20.87 8.71
CA ARG A 555 -17.72 -22.28 9.07
C ARG A 555 -18.54 -23.17 8.14
N SER A 556 -17.93 -24.19 7.55
CA SER A 556 -18.60 -25.13 6.65
C SER A 556 -18.18 -26.59 6.84
N VAL A 557 -19.08 -27.53 6.52
CA VAL A 557 -18.80 -28.97 6.55
C VAL A 557 -17.74 -29.37 5.51
N GLN A 558 -17.70 -28.67 4.39
CA GLN A 558 -16.78 -28.91 3.27
C GLN A 558 -16.28 -27.59 2.69
N SER A 559 -15.09 -27.60 2.08
CA SER A 559 -14.53 -26.45 1.37
C SER A 559 -15.43 -26.08 0.18
N ILE A 560 -15.60 -24.77 -0.04
CA ILE A 560 -16.28 -24.21 -1.21
C ILE A 560 -15.25 -24.16 -2.34
N GLU A 561 -15.61 -24.65 -3.51
CA GLU A 561 -14.64 -24.95 -4.58
C GLU A 561 -14.25 -23.69 -5.34
N GLU A 562 -15.25 -22.86 -5.63
CA GLU A 562 -15.09 -21.56 -6.27
C GLU A 562 -16.20 -20.62 -5.80
N ILE A 563 -15.82 -19.37 -5.51
CA ILE A 563 -16.72 -18.22 -5.38
C ILE A 563 -16.35 -17.27 -6.51
N ASP A 564 -17.34 -16.81 -7.27
CA ASP A 564 -17.19 -15.78 -8.30
C ASP A 564 -18.42 -14.86 -8.23
N TYR A 565 -18.25 -13.69 -7.64
CA TYR A 565 -19.36 -12.83 -7.19
C TYR A 565 -19.09 -11.36 -7.53
N ASP A 566 -20.05 -10.72 -8.20
CA ASP A 566 -20.08 -9.30 -8.51
C ASP A 566 -21.23 -8.61 -7.77
N SER A 567 -20.98 -7.41 -7.25
CA SER A 567 -22.00 -6.56 -6.64
C SER A 567 -21.81 -5.11 -7.06
N TRP A 568 -22.90 -4.46 -7.47
CA TRP A 568 -22.97 -3.05 -7.80
C TRP A 568 -23.94 -2.34 -6.87
N PHE A 569 -23.55 -1.16 -6.40
CA PHE A 569 -24.39 -0.28 -5.58
C PHE A 569 -24.35 1.14 -6.14
N LEU A 570 -25.52 1.76 -6.30
CA LEU A 570 -25.69 3.13 -6.80
C LEU A 570 -26.42 3.96 -5.74
N ARG A 571 -25.82 5.07 -5.29
CA ARG A 571 -26.45 5.96 -4.32
C ARG A 571 -27.55 6.79 -4.99
N GLU A 572 -28.74 6.83 -4.37
CA GLU A 572 -29.97 7.45 -4.94
C GLU A 572 -30.33 6.99 -6.38
N GLY A 573 -29.78 5.87 -6.87
CA GLY A 573 -29.91 5.41 -8.27
C GLY A 573 -29.09 6.20 -9.30
N ALA A 574 -28.09 6.98 -8.90
CA ALA A 574 -27.23 7.72 -9.83
C ALA A 574 -26.12 6.82 -10.43
N VAL A 575 -26.18 6.61 -11.75
CA VAL A 575 -25.31 5.67 -12.49
C VAL A 575 -23.83 6.08 -12.53
N ASP A 576 -23.52 7.35 -12.30
CA ASP A 576 -22.13 7.84 -12.21
C ASP A 576 -21.66 7.99 -10.74
N ASP A 577 -22.52 7.71 -9.75
CA ASP A 577 -22.24 7.70 -8.29
C ASP A 577 -22.44 6.30 -7.71
N HIS A 578 -21.63 5.37 -8.22
CA HIS A 578 -21.70 3.94 -7.95
C HIS A 578 -20.41 3.40 -7.31
N ARG A 579 -20.46 2.15 -6.86
CA ARG A 579 -19.29 1.30 -6.61
C ARG A 579 -19.53 -0.10 -7.16
N LYS A 580 -18.45 -0.77 -7.58
CA LYS A 580 -18.43 -2.21 -7.81
C LYS A 580 -17.57 -2.90 -6.74
N ILE A 581 -18.02 -4.07 -6.30
CA ILE A 581 -17.23 -5.11 -5.65
C ILE A 581 -17.15 -6.32 -6.59
N HIS A 582 -15.99 -6.95 -6.67
CA HIS A 582 -15.80 -8.28 -7.26
C HIS A 582 -15.00 -9.15 -6.30
N ILE A 583 -15.51 -10.35 -5.98
CA ILE A 583 -14.87 -11.34 -5.12
C ILE A 583 -14.72 -12.63 -5.92
N SER A 584 -13.48 -13.11 -6.07
CA SER A 584 -13.17 -14.38 -6.71
C SER A 584 -12.24 -15.20 -5.81
N ALA A 585 -12.63 -16.42 -5.43
CA ALA A 585 -11.86 -17.27 -4.52
C ALA A 585 -11.97 -18.75 -4.90
N ARG A 586 -10.94 -19.55 -4.61
CA ARG A 586 -10.93 -21.00 -4.88
C ARG A 586 -10.44 -21.82 -3.69
N ASN A 587 -11.04 -23.00 -3.51
CA ASN A 587 -10.82 -23.91 -2.39
C ASN A 587 -10.85 -23.18 -1.03
N VAL A 588 -11.97 -22.48 -0.78
CA VAL A 588 -12.17 -21.67 0.43
C VAL A 588 -12.10 -22.58 1.68
N PRO A 589 -11.28 -22.24 2.70
CA PRO A 589 -11.14 -23.02 3.92
C PRO A 589 -12.45 -23.30 4.64
N THR A 590 -12.51 -24.43 5.35
CA THR A 590 -13.71 -24.86 6.08
C THR A 590 -13.98 -24.08 7.36
N ALA A 591 -13.02 -23.27 7.80
CA ALA A 591 -13.18 -22.37 8.93
C ALA A 591 -12.32 -21.09 8.73
N ALA A 592 -12.96 -19.95 8.51
CA ALA A 592 -12.30 -18.65 8.39
C ALA A 592 -12.86 -17.69 9.45
N VAL A 593 -12.03 -16.87 10.07
CA VAL A 593 -12.49 -15.79 10.95
C VAL A 593 -11.64 -14.54 10.76
N LEU A 594 -12.33 -13.42 10.55
CA LEU A 594 -11.82 -12.07 10.43
C LEU A 594 -12.35 -11.28 11.64
N TYR A 595 -11.48 -10.66 12.44
CA TYR A 595 -11.91 -9.91 13.62
C TYR A 595 -10.98 -8.74 13.94
N GLY A 596 -11.48 -7.75 14.65
CA GLY A 596 -10.69 -6.56 15.00
C GLY A 596 -11.44 -5.48 15.75
N SER A 597 -10.79 -4.33 15.93
CA SER A 597 -11.37 -3.15 16.59
C SER A 597 -11.91 -2.10 15.60
N PHE A 598 -12.08 -2.48 14.34
CA PHE A 598 -12.95 -1.76 13.40
C PHE A 598 -14.43 -2.00 13.75
N GLU A 599 -15.28 -1.08 13.33
CA GLU A 599 -16.74 -1.16 13.48
C GLU A 599 -17.35 -1.38 12.11
N LEU A 600 -18.35 -2.25 12.01
CA LEU A 600 -19.29 -2.26 10.88
C LEU A 600 -20.43 -1.28 11.18
N GLY A 601 -21.12 -0.87 10.13
CA GLY A 601 -22.47 -0.33 10.28
C GLY A 601 -23.38 -1.34 10.97
N GLY A 602 -24.42 -0.81 11.59
CA GLY A 602 -25.68 -1.50 11.83
C GLY A 602 -26.77 -0.52 11.43
N SER A 603 -27.93 -1.02 11.02
CA SER A 603 -28.99 -0.26 10.37
C SER A 603 -29.42 1.04 11.09
N ASP A 604 -29.86 2.03 10.32
CA ASP A 604 -30.70 3.11 10.84
C ASP A 604 -32.14 2.57 10.97
N GLU A 605 -32.76 2.80 12.14
CA GLU A 605 -34.10 2.32 12.50
C GLU A 605 -35.17 2.61 11.42
N VAL A 606 -35.81 1.56 10.89
CA VAL A 606 -36.94 1.71 9.96
C VAL A 606 -38.26 1.77 10.74
N GLU A 607 -38.75 2.99 11.03
CA GLU A 607 -40.08 3.21 11.65
C GLU A 607 -41.23 2.77 10.71
N THR A 608 -41.54 1.47 10.65
CA THR A 608 -42.75 0.94 9.99
C THR A 608 -43.98 1.16 10.87
N SER A 609 -44.60 2.34 10.77
CA SER A 609 -45.84 2.66 11.50
C SER A 609 -47.07 1.95 10.91
N LEU A 610 -47.21 0.66 11.20
CA LEU A 610 -48.17 -0.27 10.57
C LEU A 610 -49.64 -0.15 11.02
N ASP A 611 -50.01 0.81 11.87
CA ASP A 611 -51.37 0.90 12.44
C ASP A 611 -52.25 1.95 11.73
N SER A 612 -52.99 1.52 10.71
CA SER A 612 -54.11 2.26 10.13
C SER A 612 -55.46 1.73 10.65
N GLU A 613 -56.23 2.59 11.32
CA GLU A 613 -57.43 2.23 12.09
C GLU A 613 -58.59 1.59 11.27
N ASP A 614 -58.53 1.61 9.92
CA ASP A 614 -59.62 1.20 9.00
C ASP A 614 -59.37 -0.14 8.25
N SER A 615 -58.30 -0.88 8.55
CA SER A 615 -57.99 -2.17 7.89
C SER A 615 -58.87 -3.35 8.36
N LEU A 616 -59.14 -4.30 7.44
CA LEU A 616 -60.06 -5.43 7.61
C LEU A 616 -59.50 -6.56 8.52
N ASP A 617 -60.41 -7.45 8.96
CA ASP A 617 -60.24 -8.80 9.59
C ASP A 617 -58.82 -9.20 10.03
N PHE A 618 -58.67 -9.65 11.28
CA PHE A 618 -57.41 -10.16 11.84
C PHE A 618 -56.59 -11.08 10.90
N VAL A 619 -57.23 -11.92 10.09
CA VAL A 619 -56.52 -12.81 9.14
C VAL A 619 -55.91 -12.03 7.97
N SER A 620 -56.56 -10.96 7.49
CA SER A 620 -55.95 -10.03 6.53
C SER A 620 -54.73 -9.34 7.14
N LYS A 621 -54.83 -8.82 8.37
CA LYS A 621 -53.69 -8.13 9.02
C LYS A 621 -52.45 -9.02 9.17
N ILE A 622 -52.61 -10.32 9.45
CA ILE A 622 -51.47 -11.26 9.44
C ILE A 622 -50.86 -11.34 8.04
N MET A 623 -51.69 -11.55 7.02
CA MET A 623 -51.21 -11.71 5.65
C MET A 623 -50.54 -10.43 5.14
N ASP A 624 -51.19 -9.27 5.30
CA ASP A 624 -50.67 -7.96 4.89
C ASP A 624 -49.34 -7.63 5.58
N ASN A 625 -49.18 -7.94 6.88
CA ASN A 625 -47.89 -7.77 7.56
C ASN A 625 -46.83 -8.78 7.07
N VAL A 626 -47.17 -10.07 6.87
CA VAL A 626 -46.26 -11.05 6.24
C VAL A 626 -45.78 -10.58 4.86
N LEU A 627 -46.60 -9.82 4.14
CA LEU A 627 -46.29 -9.29 2.83
C LEU A 627 -45.42 -8.03 2.85
N ILE A 628 -45.39 -7.29 3.97
CA ILE A 628 -44.51 -6.13 4.16
C ILE A 628 -43.12 -6.59 4.61
N ASN A 629 -43.02 -7.53 5.56
CA ASN A 629 -41.73 -7.84 6.19
C ASN A 629 -40.69 -8.51 5.27
N ILE A 630 -41.09 -8.98 4.09
CA ILE A 630 -40.09 -9.43 3.10
C ILE A 630 -39.38 -8.24 2.44
N VAL A 631 -39.95 -7.01 2.50
CA VAL A 631 -39.19 -5.78 2.27
C VAL A 631 -38.02 -5.73 3.24
N ASP A 632 -38.26 -5.90 4.55
CA ASP A 632 -37.20 -5.85 5.57
C ASP A 632 -36.12 -6.92 5.32
N LEU A 633 -36.50 -8.15 4.95
CA LEU A 633 -35.53 -9.17 4.49
C LEU A 633 -34.68 -8.71 3.29
N PHE A 634 -35.25 -7.97 2.32
CA PHE A 634 -34.47 -7.37 1.24
C PHE A 634 -33.56 -6.24 1.74
N LEU A 635 -33.98 -5.45 2.74
CA LEU A 635 -33.15 -4.40 3.35
C LEU A 635 -31.97 -4.98 4.12
N ASP A 636 -32.19 -6.01 4.94
CA ASP A 636 -31.15 -6.66 5.75
C ASP A 636 -30.05 -7.26 4.86
N ILE A 637 -30.44 -7.99 3.80
CA ILE A 637 -29.50 -8.49 2.79
C ILE A 637 -28.77 -7.32 2.10
N GLY A 638 -29.51 -6.26 1.73
CA GLY A 638 -28.93 -5.05 1.15
C GLY A 638 -27.86 -4.41 2.02
N ASN A 639 -28.12 -4.25 3.33
CA ASN A 639 -27.20 -3.67 4.30
C ASN A 639 -25.95 -4.55 4.49
N VAL A 640 -26.12 -5.85 4.73
CA VAL A 640 -25.02 -6.81 4.92
C VAL A 640 -24.08 -6.87 3.72
N LEU A 641 -24.61 -6.83 2.50
CA LEU A 641 -23.80 -6.79 1.27
C LEU A 641 -23.05 -5.44 1.09
N ASN A 642 -23.53 -4.37 1.71
CA ASN A 642 -23.01 -3.01 1.54
C ASN A 642 -22.04 -2.55 2.65
N ASP A 643 -22.07 -3.09 3.87
CA ASP A 643 -21.22 -2.60 4.96
C ASP A 643 -19.85 -3.27 5.05
N ILE A 644 -19.74 -4.58 4.76
CA ILE A 644 -18.45 -5.28 4.72
C ILE A 644 -17.46 -4.59 3.76
N PRO A 645 -17.85 -4.21 2.52
CA PRO A 645 -16.93 -3.53 1.61
C PRO A 645 -16.53 -2.12 2.07
N SER A 646 -17.41 -1.41 2.76
CA SER A 646 -17.12 -0.08 3.32
C SER A 646 -16.00 -0.16 4.36
N ALA A 647 -16.13 -1.05 5.35
CA ALA A 647 -15.11 -1.26 6.37
C ALA A 647 -13.78 -1.77 5.80
N VAL A 648 -13.83 -2.58 4.73
CA VAL A 648 -12.63 -3.03 4.00
C VAL A 648 -11.92 -1.86 3.30
N VAL A 649 -12.64 -0.94 2.67
CA VAL A 649 -12.06 0.29 2.07
C VAL A 649 -11.45 1.19 3.13
N ASP A 650 -12.11 1.40 4.27
CA ASP A 650 -11.58 2.21 5.37
C ASP A 650 -10.26 1.64 5.91
N VAL A 651 -10.20 0.33 6.16
CA VAL A 651 -9.00 -0.35 6.66
C VAL A 651 -7.85 -0.31 5.64
N ILE A 652 -8.14 -0.50 4.35
CA ILE A 652 -7.11 -0.49 3.29
C ILE A 652 -6.61 0.94 3.03
N SER A 653 -7.52 1.90 2.89
CA SER A 653 -7.17 3.30 2.55
C SER A 653 -6.56 4.07 3.72
N GLY A 654 -6.76 3.60 4.95
CA GLY A 654 -6.30 4.29 6.16
C GLY A 654 -7.09 5.55 6.49
N GLY A 655 -8.28 5.73 5.91
CA GLY A 655 -9.05 6.97 6.00
C GLY A 655 -8.33 8.12 5.30
N ALA A 656 -8.26 8.09 3.97
CA ALA A 656 -7.64 9.14 3.14
C ALA A 656 -8.32 10.54 3.24
N ASP A 657 -9.42 10.61 3.98
CA ASP A 657 -10.19 11.78 4.41
C ASP A 657 -9.74 12.34 5.77
N GLY A 658 -8.90 11.60 6.51
CA GLY A 658 -8.43 11.93 7.86
C GLY A 658 -9.39 11.53 8.98
N THR A 659 -10.38 10.68 8.71
CA THR A 659 -11.45 10.29 9.66
C THR A 659 -11.31 8.89 10.27
N SER A 660 -10.55 7.98 9.66
CA SER A 660 -10.58 6.54 10.00
C SER A 660 -9.22 5.80 9.97
N GLY A 661 -8.14 6.49 10.33
CA GLY A 661 -6.79 5.91 10.46
C GLY A 661 -6.68 4.67 11.36
N LEU A 662 -5.63 3.87 11.16
CA LEU A 662 -5.42 2.61 11.88
C LEU A 662 -4.80 2.78 13.29
N GLU A 663 -4.63 4.02 13.75
CA GLU A 663 -4.11 4.39 15.07
C GLU A 663 -4.89 3.67 16.19
N GLY A 664 -4.18 2.84 16.96
CA GLY A 664 -4.77 2.04 18.05
C GLY A 664 -5.76 0.97 17.59
N ARG A 665 -5.69 0.51 16.33
CA ARG A 665 -6.58 -0.54 15.80
C ARG A 665 -5.90 -1.91 15.71
N SER A 666 -6.74 -2.94 15.79
CA SER A 666 -6.37 -4.34 15.58
C SER A 666 -7.18 -4.97 14.44
N PHE A 667 -6.55 -5.88 13.71
CA PHE A 667 -7.11 -6.65 12.60
C PHE A 667 -6.45 -8.04 12.59
N HIS A 668 -7.25 -9.09 12.45
CA HIS A 668 -6.81 -10.48 12.46
C HIS A 668 -7.64 -11.30 11.47
N LEU A 669 -6.98 -12.04 10.59
CA LEU A 669 -7.57 -13.05 9.70
C LEU A 669 -6.91 -14.40 10.00
N LEU A 670 -7.70 -15.45 10.25
CA LEU A 670 -7.24 -16.81 10.55
C LEU A 670 -8.00 -17.84 9.69
N LEU A 671 -7.25 -18.67 8.94
CA LEU A 671 -7.80 -19.71 8.06
C LEU A 671 -7.40 -21.11 8.55
N ASN A 672 -8.40 -21.93 8.88
CA ASN A 672 -8.29 -23.21 9.59
C ASN A 672 -9.25 -24.25 9.00
N ASP A 673 -9.15 -25.49 9.49
CA ASP A 673 -10.10 -26.56 9.19
C ASP A 673 -11.36 -26.56 10.09
N ASN A 674 -11.23 -26.19 11.37
CA ASN A 674 -12.35 -26.20 12.34
C ASN A 674 -12.10 -25.30 13.58
N TRP A 675 -13.10 -25.18 14.47
CA TRP A 675 -13.06 -24.38 15.71
C TRP A 675 -12.78 -25.19 17.00
N LEU A 676 -12.17 -26.37 16.89
CA LEU A 676 -11.74 -27.18 18.04
C LEU A 676 -10.33 -26.76 18.51
N VAL A 677 -9.88 -27.31 19.65
CA VAL A 677 -8.50 -27.16 20.15
C VAL A 677 -7.47 -27.86 19.23
N THR A 678 -7.92 -28.83 18.45
CA THR A 678 -7.11 -29.63 17.52
C THR A 678 -7.14 -29.10 16.09
N ARG A 679 -7.58 -27.84 15.89
CA ARG A 679 -7.59 -27.18 14.59
C ARG A 679 -6.19 -27.09 13.97
N SER A 680 -6.13 -27.14 12.65
CA SER A 680 -4.93 -26.93 11.86
C SER A 680 -5.14 -25.81 10.85
N ASP A 681 -4.07 -25.07 10.58
CA ASP A 681 -3.98 -24.13 9.47
C ASP A 681 -4.47 -24.76 8.17
N MET A 682 -5.33 -24.05 7.42
CA MET A 682 -5.79 -24.44 6.10
C MET A 682 -5.58 -23.26 5.16
N PRO A 683 -4.51 -23.25 4.33
CA PRO A 683 -4.31 -22.18 3.37
C PRO A 683 -5.48 -22.12 2.38
N ILE A 684 -5.85 -20.91 1.95
CA ILE A 684 -6.70 -20.73 0.78
C ILE A 684 -5.83 -20.79 -0.48
N ASP A 685 -6.21 -21.59 -1.49
CA ASP A 685 -5.42 -21.70 -2.72
C ASP A 685 -5.30 -20.35 -3.43
N TYR A 686 -6.40 -19.60 -3.48
CA TYR A 686 -6.49 -18.30 -4.17
C TYR A 686 -7.66 -17.48 -3.64
N ILE A 687 -7.42 -16.19 -3.38
CA ILE A 687 -8.44 -15.16 -3.14
C ILE A 687 -8.08 -13.87 -3.87
N SER A 688 -9.09 -13.23 -4.45
CA SER A 688 -9.02 -11.95 -5.15
C SER A 688 -10.23 -11.09 -4.78
N VAL A 689 -9.99 -9.84 -4.42
CA VAL A 689 -11.02 -8.83 -4.14
C VAL A 689 -10.69 -7.55 -4.90
N GLN A 690 -11.66 -7.00 -5.63
CA GLN A 690 -11.54 -5.73 -6.34
C GLN A 690 -12.68 -4.81 -5.90
N ILE A 691 -12.39 -3.54 -5.66
CA ILE A 691 -13.37 -2.54 -5.25
C ILE A 691 -13.03 -1.16 -5.80
N GLY A 692 -14.03 -0.44 -6.33
CA GLY A 692 -13.84 0.93 -6.82
C GLY A 692 -15.09 1.59 -7.38
N SER A 693 -15.09 2.93 -7.37
CA SER A 693 -16.12 3.75 -8.03
C SER A 693 -15.80 4.02 -9.51
N SER A 694 -14.53 4.13 -9.92
CA SER A 694 -14.18 4.25 -11.34
C SER A 694 -13.40 3.05 -11.89
N THR A 695 -13.23 3.02 -13.21
CA THR A 695 -12.52 1.97 -13.95
C THR A 695 -11.03 2.02 -13.60
N HIS A 696 -10.57 1.02 -12.85
CA HIS A 696 -9.26 0.98 -12.21
C HIS A 696 -8.41 -0.20 -12.71
N PRO A 697 -7.06 -0.12 -12.63
CA PRO A 697 -6.18 -1.22 -13.00
C PRO A 697 -6.18 -2.37 -11.98
N VAL A 698 -5.93 -3.58 -12.51
CA VAL A 698 -5.76 -4.85 -11.81
C VAL A 698 -4.52 -5.55 -12.39
N LEU A 699 -3.65 -6.07 -11.52
CA LEU A 699 -2.41 -6.75 -11.92
C LEU A 699 -2.57 -8.27 -12.10
N PRO A 700 -1.73 -8.91 -12.93
CA PRO A 700 -1.54 -10.36 -12.90
C PRO A 700 -0.66 -10.76 -11.71
N GLY A 701 -0.73 -12.03 -11.29
CA GLY A 701 0.02 -12.51 -10.11
C GLY A 701 -0.54 -11.98 -8.80
N ASP A 702 0.08 -12.37 -7.68
CA ASP A 702 -0.38 -11.96 -6.36
C ASP A 702 0.09 -10.55 -6.02
N HIS A 703 -0.81 -9.74 -5.46
CA HIS A 703 -0.57 -8.32 -5.27
C HIS A 703 -1.50 -7.65 -4.26
N LEU A 704 -1.07 -6.49 -3.76
CA LEU A 704 -1.94 -5.47 -3.18
C LEU A 704 -1.73 -4.18 -3.96
N MET A 705 -2.76 -3.75 -4.67
CA MET A 705 -2.73 -2.60 -5.57
C MET A 705 -3.75 -1.56 -5.13
N LEU A 706 -3.30 -0.32 -4.95
CA LEU A 706 -4.13 0.85 -4.67
C LEU A 706 -4.10 1.78 -5.88
N ALA A 707 -5.27 2.13 -6.40
CA ALA A 707 -5.42 2.88 -7.63
C ALA A 707 -6.30 4.12 -7.45
N LYS A 708 -5.76 5.26 -7.86
CA LYS A 708 -6.40 6.57 -7.76
C LYS A 708 -6.59 7.15 -9.15
N ASP A 709 -7.85 7.30 -9.54
CA ASP A 709 -8.24 8.00 -10.74
C ASP A 709 -8.12 9.51 -10.51
N ARG A 710 -7.28 10.18 -11.30
CA ARG A 710 -6.92 11.59 -11.08
C ARG A 710 -8.06 12.58 -11.28
N ASP A 711 -9.10 12.22 -12.04
CA ASP A 711 -10.26 13.10 -12.27
C ASP A 711 -11.45 12.77 -11.34
N LEU A 712 -11.39 11.68 -10.55
CA LEU A 712 -12.46 11.22 -9.65
C LEU A 712 -12.51 12.01 -8.32
N ALA A 713 -12.43 13.33 -8.38
CA ALA A 713 -12.53 14.20 -7.20
C ALA A 713 -13.99 14.36 -6.70
N THR A 714 -14.96 14.33 -7.62
CA THR A 714 -16.41 14.40 -7.38
C THR A 714 -17.14 13.66 -8.48
N VAL A 715 -18.28 13.06 -8.17
CA VAL A 715 -19.18 12.39 -9.13
C VAL A 715 -20.54 13.11 -9.22
N ASP A 716 -21.19 13.01 -10.37
CA ASP A 716 -22.51 13.62 -10.61
C ASP A 716 -23.64 12.77 -10.01
N GLY A 717 -23.85 12.93 -8.70
CA GLY A 717 -24.98 12.35 -7.98
C GLY A 717 -26.34 12.96 -8.38
N ARG A 718 -27.44 12.28 -8.02
CA ARG A 718 -28.80 12.62 -8.48
C ARG A 718 -29.25 14.05 -8.13
N ASN A 719 -28.77 14.57 -7.02
CA ASN A 719 -29.03 15.92 -6.53
C ASN A 719 -27.91 16.94 -6.83
N GLY A 720 -26.84 16.52 -7.51
CA GLY A 720 -25.67 17.34 -7.87
C GLY A 720 -24.33 16.67 -7.49
N PRO A 721 -23.20 17.39 -7.64
CA PRO A 721 -21.87 16.82 -7.38
C PRO A 721 -21.67 16.42 -5.92
N VAL A 722 -21.19 15.20 -5.70
CA VAL A 722 -20.93 14.58 -4.39
C VAL A 722 -19.56 13.89 -4.37
N GLU A 723 -19.07 13.50 -3.18
CA GLU A 723 -17.84 12.70 -3.06
C GLU A 723 -18.12 11.24 -3.47
N PRO A 724 -17.24 10.59 -4.26
CA PRO A 724 -17.44 9.22 -4.70
C PRO A 724 -17.41 8.23 -3.54
N LEU A 725 -18.20 7.16 -3.65
CA LEU A 725 -18.29 6.09 -2.64
C LEU A 725 -16.94 5.40 -2.36
N VAL A 726 -16.04 5.33 -3.35
CA VAL A 726 -14.68 4.79 -3.19
C VAL A 726 -13.68 5.69 -3.93
N ARG A 727 -13.00 6.59 -3.20
CA ARG A 727 -11.98 7.53 -3.71
C ARG A 727 -10.73 6.86 -4.28
N VAL A 728 -10.27 5.78 -3.63
CA VAL A 728 -9.10 5.00 -4.03
C VAL A 728 -9.57 3.57 -4.20
N ALA A 729 -9.56 3.09 -5.43
CA ALA A 729 -9.89 1.71 -5.74
C ALA A 729 -8.79 0.78 -5.21
N ALA A 730 -9.15 -0.45 -4.85
CA ALA A 730 -8.21 -1.46 -4.39
C ALA A 730 -8.41 -2.76 -5.17
N SER A 731 -7.30 -3.38 -5.57
CA SER A 731 -7.27 -4.75 -6.08
C SER A 731 -6.29 -5.53 -5.22
N ILE A 732 -6.78 -6.59 -4.58
CA ILE A 732 -6.01 -7.46 -3.69
C ILE A 732 -6.11 -8.88 -4.23
N ARG A 733 -4.98 -9.58 -4.27
CA ARG A 733 -4.90 -10.97 -4.66
C ARG A 733 -3.81 -11.70 -3.86
N PHE A 734 -4.17 -12.82 -3.24
CA PHE A 734 -3.26 -13.69 -2.49
C PHE A 734 -3.53 -15.16 -2.82
N SER A 735 -2.46 -15.94 -2.96
CA SER A 735 -2.45 -17.39 -3.04
C SER A 735 -1.74 -17.98 -1.81
N GLY A 736 -2.21 -19.12 -1.32
CA GLY A 736 -1.62 -19.82 -0.16
C GLY A 736 -1.70 -19.07 1.18
N LEU A 737 -2.56 -18.04 1.33
CA LEU A 737 -2.69 -17.29 2.58
C LEU A 737 -3.25 -18.17 3.71
N ILE A 738 -2.68 -18.08 4.91
CA ILE A 738 -3.11 -18.82 6.12
C ILE A 738 -3.61 -17.87 7.20
N ALA A 739 -2.84 -16.83 7.50
CA ALA A 739 -3.20 -15.84 8.50
C ALA A 739 -2.53 -14.50 8.23
N PHE A 740 -3.20 -13.43 8.63
CA PHE A 740 -2.63 -12.09 8.68
C PHE A 740 -3.09 -11.41 9.96
N SER A 741 -2.23 -10.64 10.61
CA SER A 741 -2.63 -9.80 11.73
C SER A 741 -1.81 -8.54 11.81
N LEU A 742 -2.52 -7.45 12.10
CA LEU A 742 -2.02 -6.12 12.40
C LEU A 742 -2.54 -5.73 13.79
N VAL A 743 -1.66 -5.28 14.67
CA VAL A 743 -2.01 -4.76 16.00
C VAL A 743 -1.24 -3.47 16.23
N ASP A 744 -1.94 -2.39 16.55
CA ASP A 744 -1.38 -1.11 16.97
C ASP A 744 -1.76 -0.89 18.45
N ASP A 745 -0.78 -0.93 19.36
CA ASP A 745 -0.98 -0.88 20.81
C ASP A 745 -0.53 0.48 21.38
N ASN A 746 -1.51 1.37 21.58
CA ASN A 746 -1.30 2.72 22.11
C ASN A 746 -0.92 2.77 23.61
N ASP A 747 -1.07 1.67 24.37
CA ASP A 747 -0.64 1.58 25.77
C ASP A 747 0.84 1.14 25.87
N LEU A 748 1.35 0.43 24.85
CA LEU A 748 2.76 0.01 24.72
C LEU A 748 3.61 0.93 23.82
N ASP A 749 2.99 1.73 22.95
CA ASP A 749 3.65 2.46 21.87
C ASP A 749 4.34 1.47 20.90
N GLU A 750 3.58 0.45 20.47
CA GLU A 750 4.08 -0.72 19.74
C GLU A 750 3.13 -1.18 18.63
N GLN A 751 3.62 -1.24 17.39
CA GLN A 751 2.93 -1.88 16.27
C GLN A 751 3.52 -3.27 15.99
N THR A 752 2.67 -4.28 15.80
CA THR A 752 3.06 -5.62 15.33
C THR A 752 2.30 -6.00 14.07
N VAL A 753 3.05 -6.44 13.05
CA VAL A 753 2.55 -7.09 11.83
C VAL A 753 2.97 -8.56 11.85
N THR A 754 2.06 -9.45 11.50
CA THR A 754 2.36 -10.87 11.23
C THR A 754 1.63 -11.34 9.98
N LEU A 755 2.32 -12.15 9.17
CA LEU A 755 1.79 -12.77 7.96
C LEU A 755 2.21 -14.25 7.95
N ARG A 756 1.31 -15.13 7.56
CA ARG A 756 1.54 -16.57 7.42
C ARG A 756 0.95 -17.07 6.11
N THR A 757 1.76 -17.77 5.34
CA THR A 757 1.49 -18.24 3.98
C THR A 757 2.00 -19.66 3.78
N ALA A 758 1.65 -20.25 2.66
CA ALA A 758 2.25 -21.45 2.07
C ALA A 758 2.23 -21.28 0.54
N SER A 759 3.05 -20.35 0.04
CA SER A 759 3.13 -19.96 -1.38
C SER A 759 4.55 -19.53 -1.74
N ASP A 760 5.05 -19.99 -2.88
CA ASP A 760 6.31 -19.57 -3.49
C ASP A 760 6.12 -18.60 -4.68
N GLU A 761 4.92 -18.01 -4.80
CA GLU A 761 4.60 -16.96 -5.78
C GLU A 761 5.18 -15.59 -5.37
N SER A 762 5.58 -14.80 -6.37
CA SER A 762 6.05 -13.42 -6.19
C SER A 762 4.89 -12.48 -5.84
N PHE A 763 5.11 -11.52 -4.92
CA PHE A 763 4.07 -10.61 -4.46
C PHE A 763 4.38 -9.13 -4.77
N GLY A 764 3.45 -8.43 -5.42
CA GLY A 764 3.58 -7.02 -5.77
C GLY A 764 2.74 -6.07 -4.89
N PHE A 765 3.38 -5.11 -4.21
CA PHE A 765 2.69 -3.96 -3.62
C PHE A 765 2.77 -2.77 -4.58
N THR A 766 1.64 -2.17 -4.99
CA THR A 766 1.65 -1.08 -5.99
C THR A 766 0.67 0.04 -5.64
N TYR A 767 1.14 1.29 -5.63
CA TYR A 767 0.29 2.49 -5.67
C TYR A 767 0.37 3.13 -7.05
N ILE A 768 -0.78 3.46 -7.66
CA ILE A 768 -0.85 4.10 -8.98
C ILE A 768 -1.82 5.29 -8.99
N GLU A 769 -1.42 6.40 -9.61
CA GLU A 769 -2.32 7.48 -10.03
C GLU A 769 -2.46 7.47 -11.54
N HIS A 770 -3.68 7.27 -12.05
CA HIS A 770 -3.93 7.08 -13.47
C HIS A 770 -4.97 8.09 -14.00
N PRO A 771 -4.91 8.47 -15.30
CA PRO A 771 -6.02 9.12 -15.97
C PRO A 771 -7.26 8.18 -16.06
N PRO A 772 -8.47 8.71 -16.29
CA PRO A 772 -9.68 7.91 -16.42
C PRO A 772 -9.55 6.80 -17.47
N ALA A 773 -9.77 5.55 -17.05
CA ALA A 773 -9.74 4.34 -17.88
C ALA A 773 -8.45 4.11 -18.71
N LEU A 774 -7.31 4.73 -18.36
CA LEU A 774 -6.06 4.66 -19.12
C LEU A 774 -4.82 4.48 -18.23
N LEU A 775 -3.92 3.59 -18.63
CA LEU A 775 -2.58 3.45 -18.03
C LEU A 775 -1.53 4.41 -18.65
N GLU A 776 -1.77 4.91 -19.87
CA GLU A 776 -0.83 5.83 -20.53
C GLU A 776 -0.80 7.18 -19.79
N GLY A 777 0.38 7.55 -19.28
CA GLY A 777 0.57 8.76 -18.46
C GLY A 777 0.23 8.59 -16.98
N ALA A 778 0.01 7.37 -16.50
CA ALA A 778 -0.04 7.09 -15.06
C ALA A 778 1.34 7.32 -14.38
N SER A 779 1.31 7.63 -13.09
CA SER A 779 2.48 7.59 -12.20
C SER A 779 2.27 6.49 -11.17
N TYR A 780 3.33 5.80 -10.76
CA TYR A 780 3.22 4.69 -9.81
C TYR A 780 4.48 4.51 -8.97
N GLN A 781 4.32 3.78 -7.87
CA GLN A 781 5.38 3.17 -7.10
C GLN A 781 5.00 1.71 -6.84
N SER A 782 5.93 0.79 -7.04
CA SER A 782 5.73 -0.66 -6.92
C SER A 782 6.91 -1.31 -6.19
N LEU A 783 6.63 -2.34 -5.41
CA LEU A 783 7.62 -3.25 -4.82
C LEU A 783 7.21 -4.68 -5.10
N ILE A 784 8.08 -5.44 -5.75
CA ILE A 784 7.89 -6.86 -6.04
C ILE A 784 8.86 -7.66 -5.17
N MET A 785 8.32 -8.53 -4.33
CA MET A 785 9.08 -9.56 -3.61
C MET A 785 9.13 -10.83 -4.47
N SER A 786 10.29 -11.49 -4.53
CA SER A 786 10.44 -12.79 -5.24
C SER A 786 9.52 -13.88 -4.70
N ASP A 787 9.28 -13.85 -3.40
CA ASP A 787 8.57 -14.84 -2.60
C ASP A 787 8.07 -14.19 -1.30
N ILE A 788 7.01 -14.74 -0.69
CA ILE A 788 6.63 -14.42 0.69
C ILE A 788 7.06 -15.58 1.61
N PRO A 789 7.94 -15.35 2.59
CA PRO A 789 8.29 -16.36 3.59
C PRO A 789 7.06 -16.89 4.36
N ASP A 790 6.92 -18.22 4.47
CA ASP A 790 5.82 -18.95 5.15
C ASP A 790 5.34 -18.30 6.47
N ASN A 791 6.26 -17.69 7.22
CA ASN A 791 5.94 -16.87 8.38
C ASN A 791 6.82 -15.61 8.36
N LEU A 792 6.20 -14.44 8.48
CA LEU A 792 6.84 -13.13 8.55
C LEU A 792 6.28 -12.37 9.76
N SER A 793 7.13 -11.68 10.50
CA SER A 793 6.74 -10.81 11.60
C SER A 793 7.64 -9.57 11.70
N THR A 794 6.99 -8.40 11.78
CA THR A 794 7.62 -7.10 11.98
C THR A 794 7.06 -6.48 13.26
N ARG A 795 7.93 -5.95 14.12
CA ARG A 795 7.56 -5.29 15.39
C ARG A 795 8.23 -3.92 15.43
N ILE A 796 7.46 -2.86 15.62
CA ILE A 796 7.90 -1.46 15.56
C ILE A 796 7.61 -0.75 16.88
N THR A 797 8.53 0.09 17.33
CA THR A 797 8.40 0.99 18.49
C THR A 797 9.09 2.32 18.20
N PRO A 798 8.88 3.38 19.01
CA PRO A 798 9.63 4.63 18.92
C PRO A 798 11.16 4.50 19.02
N GLU A 799 11.70 3.38 19.52
CA GLU A 799 13.15 3.14 19.61
C GLU A 799 13.72 2.43 18.36
N GLY A 800 12.90 1.72 17.57
CA GLY A 800 13.36 0.94 16.41
C GLY A 800 12.33 -0.05 15.87
N MET A 801 12.67 -0.75 14.80
CA MET A 801 11.89 -1.86 14.25
C MET A 801 12.72 -3.15 14.21
N GLN A 802 12.05 -4.29 14.42
CA GLN A 802 12.61 -5.63 14.33
C GLN A 802 11.84 -6.44 13.28
N TYR A 803 12.55 -6.95 12.28
CA TYR A 803 12.03 -7.86 11.27
C TYR A 803 12.50 -9.29 11.53
N THR A 804 11.61 -10.26 11.32
CA THR A 804 11.90 -11.69 11.39
C THR A 804 11.06 -12.48 10.38
N ALA A 805 11.63 -13.52 9.79
CA ALA A 805 10.95 -14.40 8.85
C ALA A 805 11.43 -15.86 8.99
N SER A 806 10.70 -16.79 8.37
CA SER A 806 11.08 -18.21 8.28
C SER A 806 12.29 -18.47 7.37
N THR A 807 12.51 -17.57 6.41
CA THR A 807 13.56 -17.58 5.38
C THR A 807 13.92 -16.15 5.03
N GLY A 808 15.12 -15.94 4.47
CA GLY A 808 15.42 -14.69 3.74
C GLY A 808 14.67 -14.65 2.40
N ILE A 809 14.52 -13.45 1.84
CA ILE A 809 13.85 -13.22 0.54
C ILE A 809 14.93 -13.12 -0.55
N ASP A 810 14.79 -13.86 -1.65
CA ASP A 810 15.84 -13.97 -2.68
C ASP A 810 16.08 -12.63 -3.40
N SER A 811 15.04 -11.86 -3.70
CA SER A 811 15.14 -10.47 -4.19
C SER A 811 13.91 -9.62 -3.88
N ILE A 812 14.15 -8.36 -3.55
CA ILE A 812 13.15 -7.29 -3.54
C ILE A 812 13.48 -6.30 -4.67
N VAL A 813 12.50 -6.01 -5.53
CA VAL A 813 12.61 -5.07 -6.66
C VAL A 813 11.65 -3.90 -6.44
N TYR A 814 12.19 -2.70 -6.25
CA TYR A 814 11.44 -1.44 -6.24
C TYR A 814 11.44 -0.81 -7.63
N ALA A 815 10.32 -0.22 -8.03
CA ALA A 815 10.17 0.53 -9.27
C ALA A 815 9.21 1.71 -9.09
N GLY A 816 9.47 2.84 -9.75
CA GLY A 816 8.62 4.02 -9.69
C GLY A 816 8.79 4.94 -10.88
N LEU A 817 7.69 5.60 -11.26
CA LEU A 817 7.59 6.50 -12.41
C LEU A 817 6.73 7.71 -12.04
N ASP A 818 7.24 8.92 -12.25
CA ASP A 818 6.44 10.15 -12.27
C ASP A 818 6.88 11.11 -13.40
N GLY A 819 6.03 11.24 -14.42
CA GLY A 819 6.32 12.02 -15.62
C GLY A 819 7.53 11.47 -16.38
N THR A 820 8.67 12.17 -16.27
CA THR A 820 9.97 11.74 -16.80
C THR A 820 10.90 11.13 -15.75
N HIS A 821 10.60 11.27 -14.46
CA HIS A 821 11.41 10.70 -13.39
C HIS A 821 11.14 9.20 -13.26
N ARG A 822 12.20 8.42 -13.31
CA ARG A 822 12.24 6.96 -13.18
C ARG A 822 13.14 6.62 -12.01
N GLN A 823 12.71 5.69 -11.16
CA GLN A 823 13.50 5.22 -10.04
C GLN A 823 13.29 3.73 -9.82
N ALA A 824 14.34 3.01 -9.45
CA ALA A 824 14.26 1.58 -9.19
C ALA A 824 15.40 1.12 -8.28
N ALA A 825 15.20 0.01 -7.57
CA ALA A 825 16.24 -0.62 -6.77
C ALA A 825 16.08 -2.15 -6.69
N HIS A 826 17.19 -2.87 -6.64
CA HIS A 826 17.27 -4.29 -6.37
C HIS A 826 17.96 -4.50 -5.02
N ILE A 827 17.34 -5.28 -4.14
CA ILE A 827 17.94 -5.75 -2.90
C ILE A 827 17.93 -7.27 -2.95
N ILE A 828 19.12 -7.86 -3.13
CA ILE A 828 19.31 -9.29 -3.43
C ILE A 828 19.81 -10.00 -2.17
N GLY A 829 19.16 -11.11 -1.81
CA GLY A 829 19.43 -11.88 -0.60
C GLY A 829 19.17 -11.08 0.66
N VAL A 830 17.91 -10.73 0.92
CA VAL A 830 17.46 -10.05 2.15
C VAL A 830 17.53 -11.06 3.31
N PRO A 831 18.12 -10.71 4.47
CA PRO A 831 18.25 -11.62 5.60
C PRO A 831 16.90 -12.01 6.22
N ASP A 832 16.87 -13.20 6.85
CA ASP A 832 15.73 -13.70 7.63
C ASP A 832 15.39 -12.87 8.87
N SER A 833 16.29 -11.97 9.28
CA SER A 833 16.18 -11.18 10.49
C SER A 833 17.07 -9.94 10.41
N PHE A 834 16.52 -8.78 10.79
CA PHE A 834 17.27 -7.52 10.90
C PHE A 834 16.60 -6.56 11.90
N THR A 835 17.32 -5.52 12.30
CA THR A 835 16.83 -4.48 13.23
C THR A 835 17.19 -3.08 12.73
N THR A 836 16.30 -2.12 12.95
CA THR A 836 16.59 -0.68 12.84
C THR A 836 16.56 0.00 14.20
N THR A 837 17.21 1.17 14.30
CA THR A 837 17.11 2.06 15.46
C THR A 837 16.68 3.46 15.03
N PHE A 838 16.01 4.18 15.93
CA PHE A 838 15.55 5.56 15.74
C PHE A 838 16.13 6.50 16.82
N GLY A 839 15.97 7.82 16.61
CA GLY A 839 16.41 8.86 17.55
C GLY A 839 17.83 9.38 17.24
N THR A 840 18.65 9.61 18.28
CA THR A 840 20.00 10.21 18.14
C THR A 840 20.97 9.36 17.33
N VAL A 841 20.74 8.04 17.26
CA VAL A 841 21.43 7.11 16.35
C VAL A 841 20.37 6.39 15.52
N THR A 842 20.19 6.84 14.29
CA THR A 842 19.38 6.11 13.31
C THR A 842 20.24 5.02 12.65
N GLY A 843 19.65 3.87 12.31
CA GLY A 843 20.43 2.78 11.72
C GLY A 843 19.65 1.54 11.29
N TRP A 844 20.34 0.64 10.60
CA TRP A 844 19.91 -0.71 10.19
C TRP A 844 21.07 -1.69 10.40
N SER A 845 20.81 -2.87 10.94
CA SER A 845 21.81 -3.93 11.11
C SER A 845 21.21 -5.34 11.02
N SER A 846 22.04 -6.30 10.58
CA SER A 846 21.68 -7.71 10.43
C SER A 846 22.82 -8.65 10.82
N SER A 847 22.47 -9.87 11.25
CA SER A 847 23.44 -10.95 11.50
C SER A 847 23.96 -11.62 10.21
N THR A 848 23.22 -11.47 9.11
CA THR A 848 23.57 -11.97 7.77
C THR A 848 23.55 -10.80 6.78
N PRO A 849 24.65 -10.53 6.05
CA PRO A 849 24.70 -9.39 5.14
C PRO A 849 23.74 -9.56 3.95
N ILE A 850 23.19 -8.43 3.49
CA ILE A 850 22.50 -8.36 2.18
C ILE A 850 23.53 -8.63 1.09
N SER A 851 23.22 -9.49 0.12
CA SER A 851 24.18 -9.90 -0.91
C SER A 851 24.56 -8.73 -1.83
N SER A 852 23.57 -7.99 -2.32
CA SER A 852 23.80 -6.69 -2.95
C SER A 852 22.59 -5.76 -2.90
N ILE A 853 22.86 -4.47 -2.78
CA ILE A 853 21.91 -3.39 -3.02
C ILE A 853 22.35 -2.68 -4.29
N GLU A 854 21.44 -2.49 -5.24
CA GLU A 854 21.64 -1.74 -6.47
C GLU A 854 20.49 -0.76 -6.62
N ALA A 855 20.73 0.53 -6.85
CA ALA A 855 19.66 1.52 -6.97
C ALA A 855 19.98 2.57 -8.03
N GLN A 856 18.97 2.99 -8.78
CA GLN A 856 19.10 3.97 -9.85
C GLN A 856 17.91 4.94 -9.86
N VAL A 857 18.19 6.21 -10.13
CA VAL A 857 17.20 7.28 -10.26
C VAL A 857 17.60 8.14 -11.46
N SER A 858 16.69 8.41 -12.40
CA SER A 858 17.01 9.23 -13.58
C SER A 858 15.80 9.97 -14.11
N ASN A 859 16.02 11.12 -14.72
CA ASN A 859 15.06 11.76 -15.64
C ASN A 859 15.64 11.96 -17.07
N ALA A 860 16.80 11.35 -17.36
CA ALA A 860 17.42 11.35 -18.66
C ALA A 860 16.79 10.31 -19.60
N SER A 861 16.79 10.58 -20.91
CA SER A 861 16.31 9.62 -21.91
C SER A 861 17.31 8.52 -22.28
N GLU A 862 18.59 8.72 -21.93
CA GLU A 862 19.68 7.74 -22.09
C GLU A 862 20.46 7.64 -20.76
N PRO A 863 19.90 6.98 -19.72
CA PRO A 863 20.54 6.85 -18.41
C PRO A 863 21.83 6.02 -18.43
N VAL A 864 22.67 6.20 -17.41
CA VAL A 864 24.00 5.59 -17.27
C VAL A 864 24.22 4.96 -15.90
N THR A 865 25.10 3.97 -15.85
CA THR A 865 25.50 3.21 -14.65
C THR A 865 26.99 2.83 -14.72
N MET A 866 27.53 2.17 -13.69
CA MET A 866 28.92 1.69 -13.60
C MET A 866 29.00 0.22 -13.20
N THR A 867 30.07 -0.46 -13.59
CA THR A 867 30.31 -1.86 -13.22
C THR A 867 31.01 -2.01 -11.87
N GLY A 868 30.52 -2.91 -11.02
CA GLY A 868 31.09 -3.15 -9.68
C GLY A 868 30.49 -2.23 -8.62
N ASP A 869 31.04 -2.30 -7.42
CA ASP A 869 30.54 -1.54 -6.27
C ASP A 869 30.87 -0.05 -6.47
N HIS A 870 29.84 0.80 -6.52
CA HIS A 870 29.97 2.17 -7.00
C HIS A 870 28.95 3.16 -6.41
N PHE A 871 29.30 4.44 -6.56
CA PHE A 871 28.37 5.56 -6.55
C PHE A 871 28.63 6.42 -7.80
N LEU A 872 27.57 6.66 -8.57
CA LEU A 872 27.55 7.48 -9.77
C LEU A 872 26.48 8.56 -9.60
N PHE A 873 26.89 9.81 -9.77
CA PHE A 873 26.01 10.92 -10.14
C PHE A 873 26.48 11.44 -11.50
N HIS A 874 25.56 11.62 -12.44
CA HIS A 874 25.86 12.19 -13.76
C HIS A 874 24.74 13.15 -14.18
N HIS A 875 25.11 14.36 -14.60
CA HIS A 875 24.19 15.39 -15.07
C HIS A 875 24.59 15.87 -16.47
N ASP A 876 23.62 15.99 -17.38
CA ASP A 876 23.81 16.60 -18.70
C ASP A 876 23.34 18.07 -18.67
N PRO A 877 24.26 19.05 -18.65
CA PRO A 877 23.92 20.47 -18.65
C PRO A 877 23.34 20.97 -19.99
N VAL A 878 23.17 20.11 -21.01
CA VAL A 878 22.50 20.45 -22.28
C VAL A 878 21.01 20.08 -22.28
N SER A 879 20.63 19.03 -21.56
CA SER A 879 19.22 18.62 -21.38
C SER A 879 18.63 18.97 -20.00
N GLU A 880 19.47 19.43 -19.06
CA GLU A 880 19.11 19.66 -17.65
C GLU A 880 18.61 18.38 -16.94
N THR A 881 19.05 17.19 -17.42
CA THR A 881 18.68 15.88 -16.86
C THR A 881 19.81 15.25 -16.05
N SER A 882 19.46 14.40 -15.09
CA SER A 882 20.40 13.73 -14.19
C SER A 882 20.12 12.23 -14.09
N THR A 883 21.16 11.46 -13.80
CA THR A 883 21.11 10.05 -13.41
C THR A 883 21.97 9.83 -12.16
N ILE A 884 21.43 9.10 -11.20
CA ILE A 884 22.13 8.56 -10.03
C ILE A 884 22.10 7.04 -10.16
N SER A 885 23.22 6.38 -9.90
CA SER A 885 23.34 4.92 -9.83
C SER A 885 24.25 4.55 -8.67
N THR A 886 23.87 3.55 -7.87
CA THR A 886 24.72 3.04 -6.79
C THR A 886 24.61 1.53 -6.69
N ARG A 887 25.71 0.90 -6.29
CA ARG A 887 25.82 -0.54 -6.05
C ARG A 887 26.73 -0.81 -4.86
N LEU A 888 26.29 -1.63 -3.93
CA LEU A 888 27.08 -2.06 -2.77
C LEU A 888 26.81 -3.53 -2.47
N THR A 889 27.84 -4.30 -2.14
CA THR A 889 27.73 -5.73 -1.82
C THR A 889 28.07 -6.05 -0.36
N GLY A 890 27.38 -7.04 0.20
CA GLY A 890 27.67 -7.55 1.54
C GLY A 890 27.35 -6.62 2.71
N LEU A 891 26.41 -5.67 2.57
CA LEU A 891 26.05 -4.73 3.65
C LEU A 891 25.44 -5.48 4.85
N SER A 892 26.02 -5.30 6.04
CA SER A 892 25.53 -5.87 7.31
C SER A 892 25.10 -4.82 8.34
N GLU A 893 25.59 -3.58 8.24
CA GLU A 893 25.24 -2.49 9.15
C GLU A 893 25.38 -1.13 8.45
N VAL A 894 24.49 -0.19 8.76
CA VAL A 894 24.62 1.24 8.46
C VAL A 894 23.97 2.06 9.57
N SER A 895 24.58 3.18 9.96
CA SER A 895 24.00 4.08 10.95
C SER A 895 24.46 5.52 10.76
N TRP A 896 23.64 6.47 11.22
CA TRP A 896 23.96 7.88 11.35
C TRP A 896 23.79 8.32 12.81
N THR A 897 24.79 8.99 13.34
CA THR A 897 24.74 9.66 14.65
C THR A 897 24.67 11.16 14.43
N ALA A 898 23.67 11.81 15.02
CA ALA A 898 23.52 13.27 14.97
C ALA A 898 24.69 14.02 15.67
N PRO A 899 24.98 15.28 15.30
CA PRO A 899 25.95 16.13 16.01
C PRO A 899 25.55 16.41 17.47
N ASP A 900 26.53 16.74 18.32
CA ASP A 900 26.30 17.23 19.68
C ASP A 900 25.63 18.62 19.69
N GLU A 901 26.05 19.50 18.77
CA GLU A 901 25.50 20.85 18.55
C GLU A 901 25.41 21.13 17.03
N GLU A 902 24.22 20.96 16.45
CA GLU A 902 23.93 21.22 15.03
C GLU A 902 24.31 22.66 14.62
N GLY A 903 24.98 22.82 13.47
CA GLY A 903 25.50 24.11 13.00
C GLY A 903 26.71 24.67 13.77
N ALA A 904 27.23 23.99 14.79
CA ALA A 904 28.45 24.42 15.49
C ALA A 904 29.73 24.20 14.64
N THR A 905 30.78 24.98 14.89
CA THR A 905 32.07 24.81 14.22
C THR A 905 33.01 23.89 15.01
N GLY A 906 33.72 23.02 14.30
CA GLY A 906 34.58 21.98 14.90
C GLY A 906 33.79 20.73 15.33
N PRO A 907 34.38 19.86 16.19
CA PRO A 907 33.87 18.51 16.42
C PRO A 907 32.43 18.39 16.97
N ALA A 908 31.90 19.42 17.64
CA ALA A 908 30.54 19.39 18.18
C ALA A 908 29.46 19.43 17.08
N GLY A 909 29.74 20.11 15.96
CA GLY A 909 28.86 20.17 14.79
C GLY A 909 29.25 19.20 13.69
N ARG A 910 29.69 17.99 14.07
CA ARG A 910 29.90 16.87 13.15
C ARG A 910 28.98 15.71 13.50
N GLY A 911 28.16 15.29 12.54
CA GLY A 911 27.50 13.98 12.60
C GLY A 911 28.49 12.87 12.26
N THR A 912 28.14 11.62 12.54
CA THR A 912 28.96 10.45 12.21
C THR A 912 28.17 9.44 11.39
N ALA A 913 28.58 9.23 10.14
CA ALA A 913 28.13 8.11 9.33
C ALA A 913 28.96 6.87 9.65
N HIS A 914 28.34 5.69 9.63
CA HIS A 914 29.01 4.40 9.81
C HIS A 914 28.37 3.33 8.93
N MET A 915 29.17 2.39 8.42
CA MET A 915 28.74 1.25 7.62
C MET A 915 29.65 0.02 7.84
N SER A 916 29.10 -1.18 7.64
CA SER A 916 29.86 -2.43 7.60
C SER A 916 29.45 -3.30 6.41
N VAL A 917 30.45 -3.84 5.70
CA VAL A 917 30.35 -4.48 4.37
C VAL A 917 31.32 -5.67 4.27
N ALA A 918 31.33 -6.38 3.12
CA ALA A 918 32.17 -7.57 2.92
C ALA A 918 33.70 -7.34 3.06
N GLY A 919 34.19 -6.12 2.76
CA GLY A 919 35.59 -5.72 2.98
C GLY A 919 36.61 -6.17 1.93
N ASP A 920 36.18 -6.75 0.79
CA ASP A 920 37.06 -7.42 -0.18
C ASP A 920 37.04 -6.84 -1.61
N ARG A 921 36.49 -5.62 -1.80
CA ARG A 921 36.20 -5.03 -3.12
C ARG A 921 36.50 -3.54 -3.18
N GLN A 922 36.89 -3.06 -4.36
CA GLN A 922 37.04 -1.64 -4.66
C GLN A 922 35.68 -0.93 -4.70
N LEU A 923 35.56 0.23 -4.05
CA LEU A 923 34.46 1.18 -4.24
C LEU A 923 34.88 2.26 -5.23
N SER A 924 34.08 2.47 -6.29
CA SER A 924 34.31 3.50 -7.31
C SER A 924 33.28 4.63 -7.20
N ILE A 925 33.74 5.86 -7.00
CA ILE A 925 32.91 7.07 -6.89
C ILE A 925 33.12 7.91 -8.15
N ASN A 926 32.02 8.32 -8.78
CA ASN A 926 32.00 9.23 -9.91
C ASN A 926 30.85 10.23 -9.75
N VAL A 927 31.19 11.51 -9.66
CA VAL A 927 30.26 12.64 -9.72
C VAL A 927 30.65 13.42 -10.95
N ASP A 928 29.71 13.58 -11.88
CA ASP A 928 29.96 14.19 -13.19
C ASP A 928 28.96 15.34 -13.40
N HIS A 929 29.49 16.57 -13.43
CA HIS A 929 28.77 17.83 -13.58
C HIS A 929 27.62 18.08 -12.57
N ALA A 930 27.80 17.75 -11.28
CA ALA A 930 26.87 18.10 -10.22
C ALA A 930 26.60 19.63 -10.18
N PRO A 931 25.33 20.07 -10.24
CA PRO A 931 24.99 21.49 -10.31
C PRO A 931 25.22 22.19 -8.97
N THR A 932 25.77 23.40 -9.02
CA THR A 932 26.12 24.24 -7.87
C THR A 932 25.42 25.61 -7.96
N GLN A 933 25.58 26.46 -6.94
CA GLN A 933 25.14 27.86 -7.03
C GLN A 933 26.04 28.67 -7.97
N GLY A 934 25.60 28.87 -9.22
CA GLY A 934 26.25 29.80 -10.16
C GLY A 934 26.49 29.30 -11.58
N ASP A 935 25.98 28.12 -11.94
CA ASP A 935 26.24 27.38 -13.19
C ASP A 935 27.66 26.73 -13.26
N ASP A 936 28.45 26.79 -12.19
CA ASP A 936 29.83 26.27 -12.09
C ASP A 936 29.88 24.81 -11.56
N ALA A 937 29.60 23.83 -12.42
CA ALA A 937 29.41 22.44 -12.01
C ALA A 937 30.65 21.78 -11.32
N LEU A 938 30.38 20.85 -10.40
CA LEU A 938 31.37 20.03 -9.67
C LEU A 938 31.48 18.63 -10.29
N SER A 939 32.69 18.10 -10.43
CA SER A 939 32.95 16.71 -10.79
C SER A 939 33.99 16.08 -9.84
N VAL A 940 33.81 14.82 -9.45
CA VAL A 940 34.67 14.08 -8.51
C VAL A 940 34.81 12.63 -8.95
N LEU A 941 36.03 12.16 -9.19
CA LEU A 941 36.36 10.76 -9.43
C LEU A 941 37.20 10.26 -8.24
N ALA A 942 36.74 9.22 -7.54
CA ALA A 942 37.45 8.68 -6.38
C ALA A 942 37.39 7.15 -6.28
N SER A 943 38.40 6.56 -5.64
CA SER A 943 38.51 5.12 -5.39
C SER A 943 38.94 4.86 -3.97
N ILE A 944 38.33 3.84 -3.36
CA ILE A 944 38.77 3.19 -2.11
C ILE A 944 39.01 1.71 -2.45
N ASP A 945 40.26 1.23 -2.37
CA ASP A 945 40.61 -0.15 -2.75
C ASP A 945 41.50 -0.86 -1.71
N PRO A 946 41.02 -1.95 -1.06
CA PRO A 946 39.62 -2.34 -0.96
C PRO A 946 38.84 -1.34 -0.07
N LEU A 947 37.53 -1.28 -0.23
CA LEU A 947 36.62 -0.72 0.77
C LEU A 947 36.74 -1.56 2.06
N PRO A 948 37.10 -0.99 3.22
CA PRO A 948 37.22 -1.75 4.47
C PRO A 948 35.89 -2.38 4.93
N SER A 949 35.94 -3.45 5.74
CA SER A 949 34.73 -4.16 6.20
C SER A 949 33.94 -3.37 7.24
N SER A 950 34.57 -2.38 7.86
CA SER A 950 33.96 -1.37 8.73
C SER A 950 34.50 0.00 8.33
N VAL A 951 33.63 1.00 8.20
CA VAL A 951 34.04 2.40 7.97
C VAL A 951 33.15 3.32 8.81
N SER A 952 33.74 4.27 9.52
CA SER A 952 33.06 5.45 10.07
C SER A 952 33.66 6.73 9.49
N VAL A 953 32.83 7.75 9.25
CA VAL A 953 33.24 9.09 8.78
C VAL A 953 32.51 10.15 9.60
N GLU A 954 33.25 11.02 10.27
CA GLU A 954 32.69 12.26 10.84
C GLU A 954 32.53 13.32 9.73
N ILE A 955 31.35 13.94 9.61
CA ILE A 955 30.98 14.89 8.54
C ILE A 955 30.38 16.14 9.19
N PRO A 956 30.74 17.37 8.77
CA PRO A 956 30.09 18.59 9.25
C PRO A 956 28.56 18.58 9.02
N THR A 957 27.83 19.35 9.83
CA THR A 957 26.37 19.49 9.71
C THR A 957 25.98 20.95 9.89
N GLY A 958 25.46 21.58 8.83
CA GLY A 958 24.96 22.96 8.85
C GLY A 958 23.70 23.13 9.72
N ALA A 959 23.36 24.38 10.05
CA ALA A 959 22.25 24.70 10.95
C ALA A 959 20.84 24.49 10.35
N ASP A 960 20.76 24.29 9.02
CA ASP A 960 19.54 23.98 8.26
C ASP A 960 19.70 22.64 7.50
N ALA A 961 20.64 21.78 7.92
CA ALA A 961 21.04 20.60 7.15
C ALA A 961 20.24 19.34 7.56
N GLU A 962 19.18 19.03 6.82
CA GLU A 962 18.42 17.77 6.91
C GLU A 962 19.22 16.54 6.41
N SER A 963 20.46 16.39 6.88
CA SER A 963 21.39 15.27 6.59
C SER A 963 21.01 14.00 7.37
N ALA A 964 19.72 13.71 7.44
CA ALA A 964 19.19 12.54 8.13
C ALA A 964 19.37 11.29 7.26
N LEU A 965 19.83 10.20 7.87
CA LEU A 965 19.52 8.86 7.39
C LEU A 965 18.01 8.68 7.48
N ALA A 966 17.34 8.73 6.34
CA ALA A 966 15.92 8.46 6.19
C ALA A 966 15.69 6.96 6.46
N VAL A 967 15.30 6.63 7.71
CA VAL A 967 14.81 5.31 8.08
C VAL A 967 13.28 5.32 7.91
N PRO A 968 12.64 4.26 7.38
CA PRO A 968 11.18 4.22 7.27
C PRO A 968 10.48 4.39 8.63
N GLU A 969 9.63 5.42 8.71
CA GLU A 969 8.63 5.56 9.77
C GLU A 969 7.36 4.79 9.39
N PHE A 970 6.93 3.84 10.23
CA PHE A 970 5.61 3.22 10.12
C PHE A 970 4.57 4.12 10.81
N ASN A 971 4.09 5.15 10.11
CA ASN A 971 3.00 5.96 10.65
C ASN A 971 1.63 5.31 10.33
N THR A 972 0.95 4.85 11.38
CA THR A 972 -0.34 4.14 11.29
C THR A 972 -1.52 5.04 10.93
N SER A 973 -1.34 6.38 11.01
CA SER A 973 -2.30 7.37 10.51
C SER A 973 -2.58 7.24 9.01
N ASN A 974 -1.66 6.60 8.27
CA ASN A 974 -1.74 6.42 6.82
C ASN A 974 -2.26 5.01 6.45
N GLY A 975 -2.69 4.22 7.44
CA GLY A 975 -3.22 2.86 7.28
C GLY A 975 -2.31 1.93 6.49
N LEU A 976 -2.86 1.20 5.52
CA LEU A 976 -2.10 0.25 4.71
C LEU A 976 -1.15 0.96 3.72
N SER A 977 -1.36 2.25 3.42
CA SER A 977 -0.31 3.05 2.75
C SER A 977 0.90 3.33 3.65
N GLY A 978 0.79 3.11 4.97
CA GLY A 978 1.93 2.95 5.89
C GLY A 978 2.92 1.85 5.44
N VAL A 979 2.43 0.79 4.79
CA VAL A 979 3.30 -0.22 4.17
C VAL A 979 4.06 0.36 2.97
N ALA A 980 3.46 1.30 2.22
CA ALA A 980 4.16 2.04 1.16
C ALA A 980 5.29 2.94 1.71
N PHE A 981 5.21 3.41 2.96
CA PHE A 981 6.33 4.11 3.62
C PHE A 981 7.45 3.15 4.06
N PHE A 982 7.13 1.94 4.54
CA PHE A 982 8.13 0.87 4.75
C PHE A 982 8.83 0.47 3.44
N ILE A 983 8.06 0.36 2.36
CA ILE A 983 8.55 0.11 1.00
C ILE A 983 9.46 1.24 0.51
N SER A 984 9.03 2.50 0.65
CA SER A 984 9.86 3.68 0.40
C SER A 984 11.17 3.58 1.17
N GLY A 985 11.10 3.15 2.44
CA GLY A 985 12.22 2.89 3.34
C GLY A 985 13.42 2.14 2.74
N PHE A 986 13.17 1.13 1.91
CA PHE A 986 14.23 0.38 1.23
C PHE A 986 14.88 1.18 0.08
N ALA A 987 14.13 2.08 -0.56
CA ALA A 987 14.68 3.07 -1.49
C ALA A 987 15.27 4.30 -0.76
N ASP A 988 14.79 4.62 0.45
CA ASP A 988 15.34 5.65 1.35
C ASP A 988 16.72 5.25 1.86
N LEU A 989 16.97 3.96 2.14
CA LEU A 989 18.31 3.43 2.41
C LEU A 989 19.31 3.77 1.28
N GLY A 990 18.93 3.54 0.02
CA GLY A 990 19.73 3.94 -1.14
C GLY A 990 19.88 5.46 -1.28
N ARG A 991 18.81 6.22 -1.01
CA ARG A 991 18.84 7.69 -0.98
C ARG A 991 19.66 8.26 0.19
N SER A 992 19.84 7.54 1.29
CA SER A 992 20.68 7.93 2.41
C SER A 992 22.17 7.70 2.12
N VAL A 993 22.54 6.59 1.50
CA VAL A 993 23.91 6.40 0.98
C VAL A 993 24.26 7.53 0.00
N ASN A 994 23.32 7.88 -0.89
CA ASN A 994 23.44 9.05 -1.76
C ASN A 994 23.51 10.38 -0.96
N SER A 995 22.72 10.57 0.09
CA SER A 995 22.73 11.80 0.91
C SER A 995 24.06 12.00 1.66
N VAL A 996 24.61 10.94 2.27
CA VAL A 996 25.93 10.96 2.93
C VAL A 996 27.04 11.32 1.93
N LEU A 997 27.02 10.74 0.73
CA LEU A 997 28.01 11.04 -0.32
C LEU A 997 27.80 12.44 -0.94
N SER A 998 26.55 12.88 -1.06
CA SER A 998 26.17 14.23 -1.53
C SER A 998 26.63 15.31 -0.54
N GLY A 999 26.41 15.12 0.76
CA GLY A 999 26.84 16.04 1.83
C GLY A 999 28.35 16.28 1.82
N ILE A 1000 29.14 15.22 1.60
CA ILE A 1000 30.60 15.34 1.41
C ILE A 1000 30.93 16.25 0.20
N THR A 1001 30.15 16.21 -0.88
CA THR A 1001 30.36 17.10 -2.05
C THR A 1001 29.82 18.52 -1.84
N SER A 1002 28.68 18.70 -1.16
CA SER A 1002 28.13 20.04 -0.89
C SER A 1002 29.06 20.83 0.01
N ASP A 1003 29.59 20.22 1.08
CA ASP A 1003 30.41 20.91 2.07
C ASP A 1003 31.81 21.26 1.54
N ILE A 1004 32.31 20.48 0.57
CA ILE A 1004 33.52 20.80 -0.20
C ILE A 1004 33.28 21.99 -1.16
N SER A 1005 32.07 22.16 -1.69
CA SER A 1005 31.75 23.23 -2.65
C SER A 1005 31.31 24.55 -2.02
N THR A 1006 30.59 24.51 -0.89
CA THR A 1006 29.91 25.67 -0.28
C THR A 1006 30.73 26.44 0.76
N GLY A 1007 31.93 25.96 1.12
CA GLY A 1007 32.74 26.49 2.23
C GLY A 1007 33.28 27.93 2.12
N ALA A 1008 32.76 28.77 1.22
CA ALA A 1008 33.11 30.19 1.09
C ALA A 1008 32.02 31.02 0.35
N GLU A 1009 30.78 31.10 0.85
CA GLU A 1009 29.82 32.10 0.35
C GLU A 1009 30.27 33.57 0.58
N SER A 1010 31.25 33.80 1.47
CA SER A 1010 31.92 35.09 1.60
C SER A 1010 33.41 34.99 1.98
N GLU A 1011 34.16 36.08 1.78
CA GLU A 1011 35.55 36.20 2.26
C GLU A 1011 35.66 36.14 3.79
N ASP A 1012 34.58 36.50 4.51
CA ASP A 1012 34.52 36.68 5.97
C ASP A 1012 34.09 35.41 6.75
N ASP A 1013 33.68 34.32 6.08
CA ASP A 1013 33.15 33.10 6.72
C ASP A 1013 34.22 32.01 6.98
N GLY A 1014 34.01 31.23 8.05
CA GLY A 1014 34.91 30.14 8.42
C GLY A 1014 34.59 28.83 7.70
N PHE A 1015 35.62 28.02 7.38
CA PHE A 1015 35.43 26.64 6.90
C PHE A 1015 36.14 25.66 7.82
N SER A 1016 35.59 24.45 7.96
CA SER A 1016 36.18 23.38 8.77
C SER A 1016 35.92 22.02 8.14
N PHE A 1017 36.89 21.53 7.38
CA PHE A 1017 36.88 20.19 6.82
C PHE A 1017 37.58 19.22 7.78
N GLY A 1018 37.04 18.02 7.97
CA GLY A 1018 37.73 16.99 8.73
C GLY A 1018 37.19 15.60 8.48
N ILE A 1019 38.00 14.76 7.84
CA ILE A 1019 37.76 13.32 7.74
C ILE A 1019 38.51 12.66 8.88
N LYS A 1020 37.76 12.22 9.87
CA LYS A 1020 38.20 11.18 10.78
C LYS A 1020 37.62 9.86 10.26
N LEU A 1021 38.49 8.98 9.79
CA LEU A 1021 38.12 7.67 9.27
C LEU A 1021 38.60 6.60 10.24
N ASN A 1022 37.67 5.73 10.64
CA ASN A 1022 37.95 4.56 11.47
C ASN A 1022 37.49 3.31 10.72
N ALA A 1023 38.43 2.41 10.49
CA ALA A 1023 38.28 1.19 9.72
C ALA A 1023 38.93 -0.02 10.41
N ASP A 1024 38.72 -1.21 9.88
CA ASP A 1024 39.30 -2.47 10.35
C ASP A 1024 40.58 -2.89 9.59
N ALA A 1025 40.78 -2.34 8.39
CA ALA A 1025 41.83 -2.71 7.45
C ALA A 1025 42.48 -1.47 6.79
N ALA A 1026 43.64 -1.69 6.16
CA ALA A 1026 44.33 -0.66 5.37
C ALA A 1026 43.87 -0.68 3.90
N PHE A 1027 43.86 0.48 3.26
CA PHE A 1027 43.30 0.69 1.91
C PHE A 1027 44.06 1.77 1.12
N ASP A 1028 43.91 1.76 -0.21
CA ASP A 1028 44.38 2.83 -1.10
C ASP A 1028 43.26 3.87 -1.33
N LEU A 1029 43.57 5.15 -1.15
CA LEU A 1029 42.69 6.27 -1.51
C LEU A 1029 43.25 7.05 -2.71
N THR A 1030 42.45 7.17 -3.77
CA THR A 1030 42.75 8.04 -4.93
C THR A 1030 41.55 8.95 -5.20
N VAL A 1031 41.78 10.26 -5.38
CA VAL A 1031 40.72 11.25 -5.66
C VAL A 1031 41.22 12.25 -6.70
N GLU A 1032 40.37 12.61 -7.66
CA GLU A 1032 40.51 13.76 -8.55
C GLU A 1032 39.17 14.53 -8.57
N ALA A 1033 39.18 15.83 -8.30
CA ALA A 1033 37.98 16.66 -8.26
C ALA A 1033 38.19 18.01 -8.97
N ILE A 1034 37.16 18.51 -9.64
CA ILE A 1034 37.18 19.70 -10.50
C ILE A 1034 35.88 20.48 -10.28
N HIS A 1035 35.97 21.80 -10.08
CA HIS A 1035 34.82 22.69 -9.89
C HIS A 1035 34.93 23.88 -10.84
N GLY A 1036 33.79 24.31 -11.42
CA GLY A 1036 33.69 25.48 -12.27
C GLY A 1036 34.40 25.36 -13.63
N ASP A 1037 34.79 26.49 -14.23
CA ASP A 1037 35.40 26.50 -15.56
C ASP A 1037 36.68 25.64 -15.65
N SER A 1038 36.64 24.71 -16.61
CA SER A 1038 37.72 23.90 -17.18
C SER A 1038 39.04 24.61 -17.57
N SER A 1039 39.17 25.92 -17.34
CA SER A 1039 40.40 26.70 -17.52
C SER A 1039 41.35 26.68 -16.32
N VAL A 1040 40.97 26.06 -15.20
CA VAL A 1040 41.89 25.74 -14.10
C VAL A 1040 42.86 24.63 -14.53
N ASP A 1041 44.18 24.92 -14.55
CA ASP A 1041 45.21 23.95 -14.89
C ASP A 1041 45.28 22.80 -13.86
N ALA A 1042 45.27 21.55 -14.33
CA ALA A 1042 45.34 20.38 -13.46
C ALA A 1042 46.68 20.29 -12.70
N PRO A 1043 46.70 20.13 -11.36
CA PRO A 1043 47.94 20.03 -10.59
C PRO A 1043 48.65 18.69 -10.84
N PRO A 1044 49.96 18.58 -10.53
CA PRO A 1044 50.67 17.31 -10.66
C PRO A 1044 50.12 16.25 -9.69
N TRP A 1045 50.15 14.98 -10.12
CA TRP A 1045 49.93 13.85 -9.21
C TRP A 1045 51.14 13.70 -8.28
N VAL A 1046 50.89 13.67 -6.95
CA VAL A 1046 51.91 13.54 -5.90
C VAL A 1046 51.48 12.51 -4.86
N HIS A 1047 52.44 11.94 -4.11
CA HIS A 1047 52.12 11.18 -2.90
C HIS A 1047 51.69 12.17 -1.82
N GLY A 1048 50.41 12.14 -1.44
CA GLY A 1048 49.75 13.20 -0.68
C GLY A 1048 48.66 13.93 -1.49
N ILE A 1049 48.60 15.25 -1.35
CA ILE A 1049 47.50 16.11 -1.83
C ILE A 1049 48.06 17.26 -2.69
N ALA A 1050 47.46 17.51 -3.85
CA ALA A 1050 47.77 18.62 -4.74
C ALA A 1050 46.50 19.36 -5.20
N PHE A 1051 46.47 20.68 -5.07
CA PHE A 1051 45.28 21.52 -5.28
C PHE A 1051 45.63 22.81 -6.02
N GLN A 1052 44.80 23.22 -6.99
CA GLN A 1052 44.93 24.46 -7.75
C GLN A 1052 43.61 25.22 -7.76
N SER A 1053 43.59 26.47 -7.26
CA SER A 1053 42.44 27.38 -7.32
C SER A 1053 42.36 28.08 -8.68
N SER A 1054 41.14 28.49 -9.07
CA SER A 1054 40.92 29.49 -10.12
C SER A 1054 41.59 30.84 -9.76
N PRO A 1055 42.11 31.62 -10.73
CA PRO A 1055 42.79 32.90 -10.46
C PRO A 1055 41.94 33.98 -9.78
N ASN A 1056 40.61 33.83 -9.76
CA ASN A 1056 39.68 34.78 -9.15
C ASN A 1056 39.34 34.44 -7.69
N GLY A 1057 39.41 33.16 -7.31
CA GLY A 1057 38.95 32.62 -6.01
C GLY A 1057 38.80 31.10 -6.06
N ILE A 1058 38.34 30.48 -4.97
CA ILE A 1058 37.99 29.05 -4.94
C ILE A 1058 36.54 28.79 -5.40
N ALA A 1059 35.66 29.78 -5.19
CA ALA A 1059 34.27 29.75 -5.67
C ALA A 1059 34.21 29.73 -7.21
N ASP A 1060 34.98 30.60 -7.89
CA ASP A 1060 35.20 30.62 -9.35
C ASP A 1060 35.94 29.36 -9.90
N GLY A 1061 36.09 28.28 -9.12
CA GLY A 1061 36.57 26.97 -9.56
C GLY A 1061 37.89 26.49 -8.93
N PHE A 1062 38.12 25.18 -8.99
CA PHE A 1062 39.35 24.53 -8.51
C PHE A 1062 39.62 23.17 -9.20
N HIS A 1063 40.84 22.65 -9.03
CA HIS A 1063 41.22 21.28 -9.38
C HIS A 1063 42.05 20.66 -8.24
N LEU A 1064 41.57 19.54 -7.68
CA LEU A 1064 42.18 18.76 -6.59
C LEU A 1064 42.60 17.37 -7.09
N ARG A 1065 43.74 16.86 -6.61
CA ARG A 1065 44.23 15.49 -6.77
C ARG A 1065 44.80 14.97 -5.45
N THR A 1066 44.42 13.77 -5.04
CA THR A 1066 44.92 13.11 -3.82
C THR A 1066 45.29 11.66 -4.14
N TRP A 1067 46.50 11.25 -3.79
CA TRP A 1067 46.91 9.84 -3.85
C TRP A 1067 47.63 9.44 -2.57
N LEU A 1068 46.94 8.62 -1.78
CA LEU A 1068 47.34 8.17 -0.45
C LEU A 1068 47.16 6.64 -0.39
N PRO A 1069 48.19 5.86 -0.78
CA PRO A 1069 48.15 4.41 -0.74
C PRO A 1069 48.48 3.85 0.66
N ASN A 1070 48.03 2.62 0.92
CA ASN A 1070 48.22 1.84 2.14
C ASN A 1070 47.88 2.64 3.41
N LEU A 1071 46.85 3.48 3.35
CA LEU A 1071 46.36 4.26 4.48
C LEU A 1071 46.00 3.34 5.64
N PRO A 1072 46.30 3.74 6.88
CA PRO A 1072 46.05 2.93 8.05
C PRO A 1072 44.56 2.85 8.40
N PRO A 1073 44.16 1.89 9.26
CA PRO A 1073 42.77 1.77 9.68
C PRO A 1073 42.25 2.98 10.46
N THR A 1074 43.12 3.75 11.13
CA THR A 1074 42.75 4.98 11.86
C THR A 1074 43.42 6.19 11.21
N ILE A 1075 42.60 7.14 10.74
CA ILE A 1075 43.01 8.42 10.16
C ILE A 1075 42.27 9.54 10.88
N ASP A 1076 42.98 10.59 11.31
CA ASP A 1076 42.38 11.84 11.76
C ASP A 1076 42.99 13.01 10.97
N LEU A 1077 42.33 13.43 9.90
CA LEU A 1077 42.75 14.53 9.04
C LEU A 1077 41.75 15.68 9.16
N SER A 1078 42.19 16.86 9.60
CA SER A 1078 41.34 18.06 9.59
C SER A 1078 42.09 19.32 9.19
N VAL A 1079 41.38 20.22 8.50
CA VAL A 1079 41.85 21.54 8.07
C VAL A 1079 40.72 22.54 8.28
N SER A 1080 40.93 23.57 9.09
CA SER A 1080 39.94 24.61 9.34
C SER A 1080 40.53 26.02 9.25
N ARG A 1081 39.84 26.92 8.55
CA ARG A 1081 40.10 28.36 8.52
C ARG A 1081 39.09 29.09 9.40
N ALA A 1082 39.55 29.71 10.48
CA ALA A 1082 38.77 30.64 11.29
C ALA A 1082 39.18 32.11 10.97
N PRO A 1083 38.34 32.90 10.29
CA PRO A 1083 38.60 34.32 10.07
C PRO A 1083 38.52 35.12 11.38
N THR A 1084 39.28 36.21 11.44
CA THR A 1084 39.40 37.08 12.62
C THR A 1084 39.44 38.55 12.21
N PHE A 1085 39.09 39.45 13.13
CA PHE A 1085 38.92 40.88 12.86
C PHE A 1085 40.12 41.63 12.23
N ASN A 1086 41.34 41.05 12.17
CA ASN A 1086 42.47 41.58 11.38
C ASN A 1086 43.34 40.46 10.75
N GLY A 1087 42.76 39.31 10.38
CA GLY A 1087 43.53 38.18 9.84
C GLY A 1087 42.78 36.85 9.90
N GLN A 1088 43.49 35.73 9.89
CA GLN A 1088 42.89 34.39 9.84
C GLN A 1088 43.75 33.37 10.59
N ASP A 1089 43.11 32.39 11.22
CA ASP A 1089 43.75 31.23 11.84
C ASP A 1089 43.49 29.99 10.99
N TRP A 1090 44.54 29.21 10.74
CA TRP A 1090 44.47 27.92 10.05
C TRP A 1090 44.94 26.82 10.98
N ALA A 1091 44.07 25.90 11.36
CA ALA A 1091 44.45 24.65 12.01
C ALA A 1091 44.57 23.54 10.97
N ILE A 1092 45.62 22.72 11.07
CA ILE A 1092 45.87 21.54 10.25
C ILE A 1092 46.26 20.41 11.21
N SER A 1093 45.41 19.38 11.33
CA SER A 1093 45.71 18.14 12.04
C SER A 1093 45.84 16.99 11.05
N MET A 1094 46.84 16.13 11.23
CA MET A 1094 47.04 14.88 10.50
C MET A 1094 47.59 13.83 11.46
N GLY A 1095 46.75 12.89 11.87
CA GLY A 1095 47.10 11.67 12.59
C GLY A 1095 46.99 10.44 11.67
N LEU A 1096 48.07 9.67 11.58
CA LEU A 1096 48.16 8.38 10.90
C LEU A 1096 48.88 7.40 11.83
N GLU A 1097 48.30 6.24 12.14
CA GLU A 1097 48.94 5.21 12.99
C GLU A 1097 49.33 3.97 12.18
N ASP A 1098 50.62 3.59 12.16
CA ASP A 1098 51.18 2.47 11.38
C ASP A 1098 51.02 2.57 9.84
N TRP A 1099 50.87 3.77 9.27
CA TRP A 1099 50.83 4.00 7.81
C TRP A 1099 52.06 3.42 7.08
N VAL A 1100 51.87 2.81 5.91
CA VAL A 1100 52.95 2.22 5.12
C VAL A 1100 53.18 3.05 3.84
N PRO A 1101 54.08 4.06 3.86
CA PRO A 1101 54.28 4.95 2.72
C PRO A 1101 54.81 4.20 1.49
N ALA A 1102 54.25 4.51 0.31
CA ALA A 1102 54.70 3.96 -0.97
C ALA A 1102 55.87 4.74 -1.59
N HIS A 1103 56.08 5.97 -1.16
CA HIS A 1103 57.09 6.92 -1.65
C HIS A 1103 57.87 7.55 -0.49
N SER A 1104 59.08 8.05 -0.77
CA SER A 1104 59.99 8.65 0.22
C SER A 1104 59.58 10.06 0.67
N GLU A 1105 58.75 10.68 -0.15
CA GLU A 1105 58.20 12.02 -0.09
C GLU A 1105 56.73 11.98 0.37
N LEU A 1106 56.27 12.99 1.13
CA LEU A 1106 54.85 13.31 1.27
C LEU A 1106 54.67 14.79 0.96
N MET A 1107 53.78 15.12 0.01
CA MET A 1107 53.56 16.46 -0.51
C MET A 1107 52.14 16.94 -0.21
N ILE A 1108 52.02 18.19 0.26
CA ILE A 1108 50.76 18.92 0.37
C ILE A 1108 50.96 20.24 -0.37
N HIS A 1109 50.52 20.31 -1.62
CA HIS A 1109 50.77 21.44 -2.52
C HIS A 1109 49.45 22.11 -2.89
N ALA A 1110 49.14 23.26 -2.28
CA ALA A 1110 48.02 24.11 -2.65
C ALA A 1110 48.50 25.36 -3.38
N TYR A 1111 47.81 25.73 -4.46
CA TYR A 1111 48.12 26.90 -5.28
C TYR A 1111 46.91 27.83 -5.39
N GLY A 1112 47.13 29.14 -5.24
CA GLY A 1112 46.13 30.18 -5.50
C GLY A 1112 44.97 30.36 -4.51
N ILE A 1113 44.82 29.55 -3.44
CA ILE A 1113 43.73 29.66 -2.46
C ILE A 1113 43.68 31.08 -1.88
N ASN A 1114 42.64 31.84 -2.24
CA ASN A 1114 42.47 33.26 -1.86
C ASN A 1114 43.76 34.09 -2.12
N GLY A 1115 44.40 33.84 -3.26
CA GLY A 1115 45.67 34.47 -3.65
C GLY A 1115 46.91 33.94 -2.92
N GLN A 1116 46.85 32.79 -2.26
CA GLN A 1116 47.94 32.21 -1.46
C GLN A 1116 48.34 30.82 -1.98
N ASP A 1117 49.64 30.56 -2.12
CA ASP A 1117 50.18 29.23 -2.40
C ASP A 1117 50.80 28.65 -1.12
N LEU A 1118 50.54 27.39 -0.79
CA LEU A 1118 51.14 26.66 0.34
C LEU A 1118 51.70 25.32 -0.16
N LEU A 1119 53.03 25.21 -0.21
CA LEU A 1119 53.72 23.98 -0.62
C LEU A 1119 54.48 23.40 0.58
N VAL A 1120 54.00 22.28 1.11
CA VAL A 1120 54.69 21.48 2.13
C VAL A 1120 55.22 20.20 1.48
N THR A 1121 56.44 19.79 1.84
CA THR A 1121 57.01 18.50 1.44
C THR A 1121 57.87 17.96 2.57
N LEU A 1122 57.54 16.74 3.00
CA LEU A 1122 58.31 15.92 3.94
C LEU A 1122 59.15 14.92 3.12
N GLN A 1123 60.42 14.71 3.47
CA GLN A 1123 61.30 13.77 2.78
C GLN A 1123 62.06 12.89 3.79
N GLY A 1124 62.18 11.60 3.48
CA GLY A 1124 62.86 10.60 4.32
C GLY A 1124 61.93 9.56 4.92
N LEU A 1125 60.78 9.29 4.29
CA LEU A 1125 59.87 8.22 4.70
C LEU A 1125 60.46 6.84 4.33
N ASN A 1126 60.38 5.88 5.27
CA ASN A 1126 60.83 4.51 5.05
C ASN A 1126 59.80 3.74 4.20
N VAL A 1127 59.98 3.77 2.87
CA VAL A 1127 59.08 3.09 1.92
C VAL A 1127 58.89 1.61 2.29
N GLY A 1128 57.64 1.21 2.54
CA GLY A 1128 57.29 -0.16 2.91
C GLY A 1128 57.50 -0.54 4.38
N GLU A 1129 57.81 0.40 5.29
CA GLU A 1129 57.86 0.17 6.74
C GLU A 1129 56.77 1.00 7.46
N PRO A 1130 56.01 0.42 8.42
CA PRO A 1130 55.02 1.15 9.21
C PRO A 1130 55.61 2.38 9.90
N THR A 1131 54.96 3.53 9.68
CA THR A 1131 55.38 4.84 10.16
C THR A 1131 54.15 5.61 10.64
N SER A 1132 53.92 5.64 11.95
CA SER A 1132 52.95 6.55 12.54
C SER A 1132 53.45 8.00 12.45
N LEU A 1133 52.53 8.93 12.17
CA LEU A 1133 52.74 10.38 12.00
C LEU A 1133 51.64 11.14 12.75
N LEU A 1134 52.04 12.19 13.48
CA LEU A 1134 51.15 13.20 14.03
C LEU A 1134 51.69 14.59 13.68
N ILE A 1135 50.86 15.41 13.05
CA ILE A 1135 51.10 16.85 12.84
C ILE A 1135 49.86 17.57 13.34
N ASP A 1136 50.02 18.47 14.31
CA ASP A 1136 49.00 19.44 14.74
C ASP A 1136 49.59 20.84 14.63
N SER A 1137 49.13 21.62 13.66
CA SER A 1137 49.70 22.91 13.25
C SER A 1137 48.65 24.01 13.19
N ILE A 1138 48.76 25.00 14.07
CA ILE A 1138 47.97 26.24 14.03
C ILE A 1138 48.84 27.36 13.46
N PHE A 1139 48.39 28.02 12.38
CA PHE A 1139 49.01 29.19 11.77
C PHE A 1139 48.16 30.44 12.02
N GLU A 1140 48.67 31.38 12.82
CA GLU A 1140 48.00 32.64 13.14
C GLU A 1140 48.46 33.77 12.20
N ILE A 1141 47.68 34.12 11.18
CA ILE A 1141 47.98 35.23 10.28
C ILE A 1141 47.31 36.51 10.82
N ARG A 1142 48.08 37.58 11.02
CA ARG A 1142 47.62 38.86 11.58
C ARG A 1142 48.23 40.05 10.84
N THR A 1143 47.41 40.89 10.21
CA THR A 1143 47.89 42.10 9.52
C THR A 1143 47.67 43.34 10.37
N THR A 1144 48.74 43.83 11.02
CA THR A 1144 48.68 45.00 11.92
C THR A 1144 49.49 46.16 11.35
N GLY A 1145 48.80 47.25 10.99
CA GLY A 1145 49.46 48.49 10.55
C GLY A 1145 50.18 48.42 9.20
N GLY A 1146 49.81 47.45 8.34
CA GLY A 1146 50.44 47.23 7.03
C GLY A 1146 51.66 46.30 7.09
N ILE A 1147 51.84 45.55 8.17
CA ILE A 1147 52.80 44.45 8.28
C ILE A 1147 52.02 43.21 8.67
N THR A 1148 52.16 42.14 7.88
CA THR A 1148 51.60 40.82 8.20
C THR A 1148 52.58 40.06 9.08
N GLU A 1149 52.13 39.73 10.27
CA GLU A 1149 52.78 38.80 11.19
C GLU A 1149 52.15 37.42 10.99
N VAL A 1150 53.00 36.40 10.82
CA VAL A 1150 52.59 35.00 10.71
C VAL A 1150 53.14 34.25 11.92
N GLY A 1151 52.26 33.94 12.85
CA GLY A 1151 52.50 32.96 13.92
C GLY A 1151 52.34 31.54 13.39
N THR A 1152 53.08 30.59 13.96
CA THR A 1152 52.72 29.17 13.89
C THR A 1152 53.10 28.47 15.20
N THR A 1153 52.19 27.62 15.68
CA THR A 1153 52.44 26.65 16.75
C THR A 1153 52.20 25.27 16.14
N THR A 1154 53.23 24.43 16.09
CA THR A 1154 53.17 23.08 15.52
C THR A 1154 53.70 22.06 16.52
N HIS A 1155 52.91 21.04 16.82
CA HIS A 1155 53.34 19.80 17.43
C HIS A 1155 53.55 18.77 16.32
N TYR A 1156 54.77 18.24 16.22
CA TYR A 1156 55.15 17.20 15.26
C TYR A 1156 55.66 15.97 16.00
N TRP A 1157 55.21 14.79 15.59
CA TRP A 1157 55.78 13.51 15.97
C TRP A 1157 55.74 12.53 14.78
N MET A 1158 56.77 11.70 14.63
CA MET A 1158 56.79 10.59 13.68
C MET A 1158 57.63 9.44 14.22
N SER A 1159 57.28 8.21 13.83
CA SER A 1159 58.02 6.99 14.21
C SER A 1159 59.47 6.95 13.71
N ASN A 1160 59.77 7.71 12.65
CA ASN A 1160 61.05 7.77 11.96
C ASN A 1160 61.54 9.22 11.82
N ARG A 1161 62.83 9.39 11.56
CA ARG A 1161 63.50 10.69 11.45
C ARG A 1161 63.54 11.15 9.99
N LEU A 1162 63.03 12.35 9.70
CA LEU A 1162 63.00 12.88 8.33
C LEU A 1162 64.34 13.51 7.92
N ASP A 1163 64.74 13.26 6.67
CA ASP A 1163 65.93 13.84 6.05
C ASP A 1163 65.76 15.37 5.90
N TRP A 1164 64.60 15.82 5.43
CA TRP A 1164 64.23 17.24 5.43
C TRP A 1164 62.71 17.48 5.37
N VAL A 1165 62.33 18.71 5.72
CA VAL A 1165 61.00 19.30 5.53
C VAL A 1165 61.15 20.67 4.88
N HIS A 1166 60.41 20.91 3.79
CA HIS A 1166 60.30 22.21 3.13
C HIS A 1166 58.85 22.68 3.20
N ALA A 1167 58.62 23.89 3.71
CA ALA A 1167 57.30 24.52 3.72
C ALA A 1167 57.41 25.95 3.16
N LEU A 1168 56.57 26.27 2.18
CA LEU A 1168 56.63 27.51 1.43
C LEU A 1168 55.23 28.11 1.28
N LEU A 1169 54.98 29.22 1.99
CA LEU A 1169 53.75 30.02 1.90
C LEU A 1169 54.04 31.28 1.07
N ILE A 1170 53.27 31.49 -0.01
CA ILE A 1170 53.36 32.66 -0.90
C ILE A 1170 52.01 33.36 -0.88
N ASN A 1171 51.84 34.35 -0.01
CA ASN A 1171 50.65 35.20 -0.01
C ASN A 1171 50.86 36.34 -1.03
N ARG A 1172 50.16 36.25 -2.17
CA ARG A 1172 50.31 37.18 -3.30
C ARG A 1172 49.59 38.51 -3.09
N GLU A 1173 48.54 38.52 -2.26
CA GLU A 1173 47.77 39.72 -1.89
C GLU A 1173 48.59 40.65 -0.96
N ALA A 1174 49.15 40.08 0.12
CA ALA A 1174 50.06 40.76 1.04
C ALA A 1174 51.49 40.93 0.48
N GLY A 1175 51.75 40.48 -0.75
CA GLY A 1175 53.04 40.59 -1.43
C GLY A 1175 54.19 39.93 -0.66
N SER A 1176 53.98 38.73 -0.09
CA SER A 1176 54.94 38.09 0.82
C SER A 1176 55.16 36.59 0.57
N ARG A 1177 56.40 36.13 0.83
CA ARG A 1177 56.81 34.72 0.81
C ARG A 1177 57.46 34.39 2.15
N THR A 1178 56.87 33.44 2.87
CA THR A 1178 57.44 32.84 4.08
C THR A 1178 57.89 31.43 3.72
N GLU A 1179 59.14 31.10 4.00
CA GLU A 1179 59.78 29.86 3.61
C GLU A 1179 60.56 29.26 4.78
N ILE A 1180 60.30 27.99 5.03
CA ILE A 1180 60.85 27.20 6.12
C ILE A 1180 61.52 25.98 5.49
N MET A 1181 62.77 25.72 5.84
CA MET A 1181 63.46 24.47 5.52
C MET A 1181 64.12 23.95 6.78
N ILE A 1182 63.77 22.73 7.18
CA ILE A 1182 64.35 22.03 8.33
C ILE A 1182 65.03 20.78 7.79
N HIS A 1183 66.30 20.60 8.07
CA HIS A 1183 67.08 19.44 7.65
C HIS A 1183 67.42 18.59 8.88
N ASP A 1184 67.29 17.27 8.74
CA ASP A 1184 67.55 16.28 9.80
C ASP A 1184 66.62 16.55 11.00
N LEU A 1185 65.30 16.48 10.74
CA LEU A 1185 64.22 16.75 11.69
C LEU A 1185 64.03 15.54 12.61
N PRO A 1186 64.16 15.68 13.95
CA PRO A 1186 63.99 14.58 14.91
C PRO A 1186 62.55 14.09 14.96
N GLU A 1187 62.39 12.91 15.54
CA GLU A 1187 61.16 12.13 15.69
C GLU A 1187 60.07 12.86 16.50
N ALA A 1188 60.41 13.93 17.24
CA ALA A 1188 59.45 14.80 17.94
C ALA A 1188 59.92 16.25 18.00
N VAL A 1189 59.05 17.21 17.67
CA VAL A 1189 59.32 18.66 17.73
C VAL A 1189 58.08 19.44 18.16
N ASP A 1190 58.19 20.21 19.24
CA ASP A 1190 57.31 21.35 19.49
C ASP A 1190 57.95 22.61 18.89
N LEU A 1191 57.26 23.26 17.95
CA LEU A 1191 57.72 24.44 17.24
C LEU A 1191 56.75 25.61 17.50
N GLN A 1192 57.24 26.72 18.04
CA GLN A 1192 56.46 27.97 18.11
C GLN A 1192 57.26 29.12 17.51
N SER A 1193 56.76 29.70 16.43
CA SER A 1193 57.39 30.86 15.78
C SER A 1193 56.41 31.99 15.53
N SER A 1194 56.92 33.22 15.43
CA SER A 1194 56.22 34.37 14.87
C SER A 1194 57.17 35.13 13.95
N ILE A 1195 56.68 35.52 12.78
CA ILE A 1195 57.45 36.15 11.71
C ILE A 1195 56.69 37.39 11.23
N GLY A 1196 57.08 38.55 11.74
CA GLY A 1196 56.47 39.84 11.42
C GLY A 1196 57.42 41.02 11.66
N THR A 1197 57.03 41.96 12.53
CA THR A 1197 57.92 43.09 12.91
C THR A 1197 59.19 42.64 13.65
N THR A 1198 59.13 41.46 14.25
CA THR A 1198 60.24 40.70 14.81
C THR A 1198 60.13 39.25 14.36
N ILE A 1199 61.26 38.54 14.33
CA ILE A 1199 61.27 37.07 14.20
C ILE A 1199 61.48 36.49 15.60
N SER A 1200 60.56 35.65 16.03
CA SER A 1200 60.64 34.84 17.24
C SER A 1200 60.59 33.36 16.84
N LEU A 1201 61.42 32.55 17.47
CA LEU A 1201 61.46 31.10 17.30
C LEU A 1201 61.79 30.48 18.67
N ASP A 1202 60.85 29.72 19.21
CA ASP A 1202 61.11 28.71 20.22
C ASP A 1202 60.88 27.33 19.58
N MET A 1203 61.70 26.36 19.98
CA MET A 1203 61.63 25.00 19.45
C MET A 1203 62.16 24.03 20.49
N THR A 1204 61.26 23.18 20.99
CA THR A 1204 61.58 22.16 21.99
C THR A 1204 61.61 20.78 21.34
N VAL A 1205 62.74 20.10 21.50
CA VAL A 1205 62.94 18.70 21.12
C VAL A 1205 63.22 17.92 22.40
N PRO A 1206 62.49 16.84 22.73
CA PRO A 1206 62.75 16.01 23.91
C PRO A 1206 64.18 15.46 23.92
N GLU A 1207 64.80 15.29 25.10
CA GLU A 1207 66.24 14.96 25.17
C GLU A 1207 66.61 13.60 24.53
N GLU A 1208 65.64 12.69 24.45
CA GLU A 1208 65.78 11.35 23.86
C GLU A 1208 65.89 11.35 22.33
N TYR A 1209 65.36 12.36 21.63
CA TYR A 1209 65.45 12.51 20.16
C TYR A 1209 66.57 13.47 19.71
N ARG A 1210 67.43 13.93 20.64
CA ARG A 1210 68.56 14.83 20.33
C ARG A 1210 69.82 14.05 19.96
N ARG A 1211 70.31 14.22 18.73
CA ARG A 1211 71.58 13.61 18.27
C ARG A 1211 72.78 14.48 18.63
N ASP A 1212 73.80 13.91 19.27
CA ASP A 1212 75.06 14.56 19.68
C ASP A 1212 74.93 15.91 20.44
N GLY A 1213 73.77 16.16 21.05
CA GLY A 1213 73.45 17.40 21.78
C GLY A 1213 72.83 18.52 20.92
N THR A 1214 72.70 18.32 19.61
CA THR A 1214 71.91 19.16 18.70
C THR A 1214 70.45 18.72 18.65
N ALA A 1215 69.54 19.68 18.48
CA ALA A 1215 68.09 19.43 18.39
C ALA A 1215 67.63 19.09 16.97
N VAL A 1216 68.24 19.70 15.96
CA VAL A 1216 67.98 19.58 14.51
C VAL A 1216 69.32 19.73 13.78
N GLY A 1217 69.43 19.25 12.54
CA GLY A 1217 70.66 19.43 11.75
C GLY A 1217 70.85 20.87 11.26
N ALA A 1218 69.82 21.44 10.62
CA ALA A 1218 69.78 22.85 10.23
C ALA A 1218 68.33 23.37 10.15
N ILE A 1219 68.14 24.67 10.38
CA ILE A 1219 66.89 25.38 10.10
C ILE A 1219 67.20 26.65 9.30
N MET A 1220 66.39 26.88 8.27
CA MET A 1220 66.27 28.12 7.54
C MET A 1220 64.84 28.65 7.69
N LEU A 1221 64.74 29.94 8.03
CA LEU A 1221 63.50 30.71 8.05
C LEU A 1221 63.74 31.98 7.25
N GLN A 1222 62.98 32.17 6.18
CA GLN A 1222 63.09 33.33 5.29
C GLN A 1222 61.71 33.94 5.06
N GLN A 1223 61.56 35.22 5.41
CA GLN A 1223 60.45 36.04 4.93
C GLN A 1223 60.97 37.02 3.86
N MET A 1224 60.24 37.15 2.77
CA MET A 1224 60.43 38.17 1.74
C MET A 1224 59.12 38.92 1.55
N GLN A 1225 59.21 40.22 1.24
CA GLN A 1225 58.10 41.10 0.88
C GLN A 1225 58.51 41.89 -0.38
N TRP A 1226 57.58 42.18 -1.30
CA TRP A 1226 57.86 42.83 -2.60
C TRP A 1226 56.88 43.94 -3.01
#